data_AF-A0AAN6VAR8-F1
#
_entry.id   AF-A0AAN6VAR8-F1
#
_cell.length_a   1.000
_cell.length_b   1.000
_cell.length_c   1.000
_cell.angle_alpha   90.00
_cell.angle_beta   90.00
_cell.angle_gamma   90.00
#
_symmetry.space_group_name_H-M   'P 1'
#
loop_
_entity.id
_entity.type
_entity.pdbx_description
1 polymer ?
#
loop_
_entity_poly.entity_id
_entity_poly.type
_entity_poly.pdbx_seq_one_letter_code
_entity_poly.pdbx_strand_id
1 'polypeptide(L)'
;MAPIVNVSLILALILWLYVPIIQATNPGQLGIMDYPQLTPEEFAQKKFDFIVIGGGTAGLAVAARLSEHLDFTIGVLEAGSPAVDDDDVDIPGLVGRALGTPLDWGFETVPQKSLDGRILEWNRGKVLGGSSALNYMTWNRPARQDYDDWRDLGNAGWGWDDLLPFLKKSERFHEPSEATQKETPVSLHRGVLGRSGPVQVSYPLEYTASHKLWHRTMNSIGVETNNNHLAGSNIGCWTSVTSVDFRNDTRSYAAAAYYRPVSSRPNLFVLTAAEVHEILLVKGEHRPRSWKAEGVRFSYGGAEFTAFAHREVVLSAGAVQSPQILELSGIGGSANLADCKNIATTSVFEVDPNLPNPDDLQIDSILAAAREEYEKTRTGLLTILPVSLAYVPAAQFIQPDTLNALLSSTAASTSQSPTSQRDHFRRRRFGDRANELGHVEFIFDLANWGIDKPPITLGGKRYASLLQILQYPFAIGSVHIQPPAVESNSTLPRLTIDPQYFGGRDGHIDLEIALSAHRWAEKFSSAQPMASIIHKQVHPSLDEAKTDEGLRTWLRDNAVTDWHPVGTCAMGGDAGAAGGVVDERLRVYGVKGLRVVDASVMPLQISAHLQATKEVSEYIRRIASGTDRSRLHPDVAYKRGDKDLPPRLPIRYSEPNARKVWVLGSFAIGAHPSCLRGGPIFHVSMVTYISDPFVTRHTRFSLTLETHDKPKAVTMGFSSSFPLWLLAASSGLVHASPAITRPDSNNILERAVAATSSPGCGQTPFASGTQSVTVNGKERQFVVRVPENYDSSTPYKLIFAFHWVGGTMEDVSSGGTDKELWAYYGMQRSADETAILVAPQGLNNGWANSGGEDIAFVDAMAEYIEGALCVDQEQRFSIGFSYGASMTYALACARASDFKGVAVIAGGQLSGCDGGNDPVAYLGIHGISDGTLNIAGGRELRDRFVKNNGCAATDAPEPSQGSGTHIKTEYTGCQAGYPVTWIAHDGGHWPGAVDHGPESGANSWVPGEIWSFFTQG
;
A
#
# COMPACT_ATOMS: atom_id res chain seq x y z
N MET A 1 -53.26 36.57 26.15
CA MET A 1 -53.02 35.66 25.01
C MET A 1 -51.53 35.41 24.94
N ALA A 2 -51.07 34.17 24.78
CA ALA A 2 -49.65 33.84 24.76
C ALA A 2 -49.22 33.46 23.33
N PRO A 3 -48.07 33.95 22.84
CA PRO A 3 -47.42 33.38 21.67
C PRO A 3 -46.64 32.11 22.07
N ILE A 4 -46.72 31.08 21.23
CA ILE A 4 -45.90 29.87 21.38
C ILE A 4 -44.49 30.20 20.91
N VAL A 5 -43.47 30.00 21.75
CA VAL A 5 -42.06 30.13 21.36
C VAL A 5 -41.53 28.76 20.96
N ASN A 6 -40.93 28.67 19.77
CA ASN A 6 -40.52 27.39 19.18
C ASN A 6 -39.36 26.74 19.92
N VAL A 7 -39.59 25.55 20.49
CA VAL A 7 -38.56 24.71 21.13
C VAL A 7 -37.42 24.37 20.14
N SER A 8 -37.73 24.25 18.85
CA SER A 8 -36.77 23.98 17.78
C SER A 8 -35.64 25.03 17.68
N LEU A 9 -35.89 26.30 18.01
CA LEU A 9 -34.85 27.33 18.00
C LEU A 9 -33.86 27.16 19.16
N ILE A 10 -34.33 26.69 20.31
CA ILE A 10 -33.50 26.46 21.50
C ILE A 10 -32.63 25.21 21.30
N LEU A 11 -33.20 24.14 20.71
CA LEU A 11 -32.42 22.96 20.31
C LEU A 11 -31.35 23.29 19.26
N ALA A 12 -31.68 24.11 18.25
CA ALA A 12 -30.71 24.57 17.26
C ALA A 12 -29.56 25.37 17.91
N LEU A 13 -29.86 26.29 18.83
CA LEU A 13 -28.85 27.07 19.56
C LEU A 13 -27.98 26.21 20.50
N ILE A 14 -28.55 25.18 21.14
CA ILE A 14 -27.77 24.25 21.98
C ILE A 14 -26.83 23.42 21.11
N LEU A 15 -27.29 22.91 19.97
CA LEU A 15 -26.44 22.20 19.00
C LEU A 15 -25.30 23.10 18.48
N TRP A 16 -25.61 24.35 18.10
CA TRP A 16 -24.60 25.30 17.59
C TRP A 16 -23.55 25.71 18.64
N LEU A 17 -23.87 25.63 19.94
CA LEU A 17 -22.96 25.97 21.03
C LEU A 17 -22.19 24.78 21.62
N TYR A 18 -22.62 23.53 21.39
CA TYR A 18 -21.93 22.34 21.90
C TYR A 18 -20.88 21.76 20.94
N VAL A 19 -21.08 21.88 19.61
CA VAL A 19 -20.14 21.36 18.61
C VAL A 19 -18.68 21.81 18.83
N PRO A 20 -18.38 23.10 19.14
CA PRO A 20 -16.99 23.55 19.26
C PRO A 20 -16.23 23.08 20.52
N ILE A 21 -16.90 22.44 21.48
CA ILE A 21 -16.34 22.21 22.84
C ILE A 21 -15.89 20.76 23.06
N ILE A 22 -16.27 19.82 22.19
CA ILE A 22 -15.86 18.40 22.28
C ILE A 22 -14.54 18.12 21.50
N GLN A 23 -14.14 18.97 20.55
CA GLN A 23 -12.90 18.81 19.76
C GLN A 23 -11.60 19.19 20.51
N ALA A 24 -11.59 19.23 21.84
CA ALA A 24 -10.49 19.79 22.63
C ALA A 24 -9.74 18.79 23.55
N THR A 25 -10.03 17.48 23.48
CA THR A 25 -9.35 16.45 24.30
C THR A 25 -9.09 15.12 23.57
N ASN A 26 -8.31 15.14 22.49
CA ASN A 26 -7.50 13.97 22.05
C ASN A 26 -6.48 14.36 20.95
N PRO A 27 -5.16 14.34 21.20
CA PRO A 27 -4.15 14.57 20.16
C PRO A 27 -3.88 13.26 19.38
N GLY A 28 -4.85 12.80 18.58
CA GLY A 28 -4.85 11.40 18.13
C GLY A 28 -5.41 11.04 16.75
N GLN A 29 -6.08 11.95 16.03
CA GLN A 29 -6.44 11.78 14.60
C GLN A 29 -6.98 13.11 14.04
N LEU A 30 -6.68 13.40 12.77
CA LEU A 30 -7.27 14.50 12.00
C LEU A 30 -8.19 13.89 10.94
N GLY A 31 -9.40 14.42 10.83
CA GLY A 31 -10.40 14.01 9.86
C GLY A 31 -9.99 14.36 8.42
N ILE A 32 -10.56 13.64 7.45
CA ILE A 32 -10.26 13.82 6.01
C ILE A 32 -10.49 15.29 5.54
N MET A 33 -11.39 16.02 6.22
CA MET A 33 -11.85 17.36 5.83
C MET A 33 -11.45 18.48 6.81
N ASP A 34 -10.52 18.24 7.74
CA ASP A 34 -10.09 19.22 8.78
C ASP A 34 -9.24 20.40 8.25
N TYR A 35 -9.28 20.63 6.94
CA TYR A 35 -8.39 21.54 6.19
C TYR A 35 -9.20 22.44 5.26
N PRO A 36 -8.73 23.66 4.95
CA PRO A 36 -9.56 24.73 4.38
C PRO A 36 -10.21 24.37 3.03
N GLN A 37 -11.45 23.90 3.11
CA GLN A 37 -12.34 23.73 1.98
C GLN A 37 -12.68 25.11 1.39
N LEU A 38 -12.51 25.27 0.08
CA LEU A 38 -12.99 26.46 -0.63
C LEU A 38 -14.49 26.33 -0.84
N THR A 39 -15.23 27.45 -0.78
CA THR A 39 -16.60 27.46 -1.36
C THR A 39 -16.52 27.24 -2.88
N PRO A 40 -17.57 26.79 -3.58
CA PRO A 40 -17.53 26.66 -5.03
C PRO A 40 -17.26 28.00 -5.75
N GLU A 41 -17.67 29.14 -5.17
CA GLU A 41 -17.33 30.49 -5.65
C GLU A 41 -15.83 30.80 -5.49
N GLU A 42 -15.23 30.43 -4.36
CA GLU A 42 -13.80 30.61 -4.10
C GLU A 42 -12.95 29.68 -4.97
N PHE A 43 -13.41 28.44 -5.19
CA PHE A 43 -12.78 27.48 -6.10
C PHE A 43 -12.82 27.98 -7.54
N ALA A 44 -13.97 28.47 -8.02
CA ALA A 44 -14.12 29.06 -9.36
C ALA A 44 -13.23 30.30 -9.57
N GLN A 45 -12.96 31.09 -8.51
CA GLN A 45 -12.06 32.25 -8.55
C GLN A 45 -10.57 31.91 -8.36
N LYS A 46 -10.26 30.70 -7.89
CA LYS A 46 -8.88 30.25 -7.64
C LYS A 46 -8.14 30.07 -8.96
N LYS A 47 -6.86 30.46 -8.99
CA LYS A 47 -5.97 30.18 -10.12
C LYS A 47 -5.26 28.86 -9.88
N PHE A 48 -5.65 27.83 -10.63
CA PHE A 48 -4.99 26.52 -10.60
C PHE A 48 -3.95 26.39 -11.71
N ASP A 49 -2.83 25.74 -11.44
CA ASP A 49 -1.97 25.19 -12.47
C ASP A 49 -2.62 23.94 -13.09
N PHE A 50 -3.18 23.09 -12.24
CA PHE A 50 -3.80 21.81 -12.60
C PHE A 50 -5.18 21.67 -11.98
N ILE A 51 -6.15 21.23 -12.79
CA ILE A 51 -7.46 20.76 -12.30
C ILE A 51 -7.55 19.26 -12.58
N VAL A 52 -7.83 18.47 -11.54
CA VAL A 52 -8.10 17.04 -11.60
C VAL A 52 -9.60 16.81 -11.50
N ILE A 53 -10.16 16.11 -12.48
CA ILE A 53 -11.58 15.73 -12.54
C ILE A 53 -11.71 14.31 -12.01
N GLY A 54 -12.46 14.13 -10.92
CA GLY A 54 -12.59 12.86 -10.19
C GLY A 54 -11.51 12.72 -9.13
N GLY A 55 -11.91 12.78 -7.86
CA GLY A 55 -11.12 12.41 -6.69
C GLY A 55 -11.06 10.89 -6.49
N GLY A 56 -11.02 10.12 -7.58
CA GLY A 56 -10.94 8.66 -7.56
C GLY A 56 -9.52 8.12 -7.33
N THR A 57 -9.39 6.79 -7.40
CA THR A 57 -8.13 6.04 -7.16
C THR A 57 -6.90 6.65 -7.86
N ALA A 58 -7.00 6.94 -9.16
CA ALA A 58 -5.92 7.55 -9.92
C ALA A 58 -5.83 9.08 -9.71
N GLY A 59 -6.97 9.76 -9.61
CA GLY A 59 -7.03 11.22 -9.49
C GLY A 59 -6.40 11.76 -8.20
N LEU A 60 -6.65 11.10 -7.05
CA LEU A 60 -5.99 11.48 -5.79
C LEU A 60 -4.51 11.13 -5.80
N ALA A 61 -4.10 10.01 -6.41
CA ALA A 61 -2.67 9.72 -6.60
C ALA A 61 -1.98 10.81 -7.42
N VAL A 62 -2.62 11.31 -8.49
CA VAL A 62 -2.13 12.46 -9.28
C VAL A 62 -2.07 13.73 -8.43
N ALA A 63 -3.13 14.11 -7.74
CA ALA A 63 -3.19 15.34 -6.95
C ALA A 63 -2.18 15.35 -5.78
N ALA A 64 -2.02 14.21 -5.11
CA ALA A 64 -1.08 14.02 -4.01
C ALA A 64 0.38 14.07 -4.45
N ARG A 65 0.71 13.64 -5.67
CA ARG A 65 2.08 13.75 -6.21
C ARG A 65 2.34 15.10 -6.88
N LEU A 66 1.35 15.73 -7.52
CA LEU A 66 1.50 17.09 -8.06
C LEU A 66 1.72 18.12 -6.93
N SER A 67 1.02 17.99 -5.82
CA SER A 67 1.18 18.87 -4.65
C SER A 67 2.49 18.67 -3.88
N GLU A 68 3.33 17.67 -4.22
CA GLU A 68 4.74 17.59 -3.76
C GLU A 68 5.55 18.80 -4.28
N HIS A 69 5.11 19.43 -5.38
CA HIS A 69 5.67 20.66 -5.91
C HIS A 69 4.86 21.88 -5.42
N LEU A 70 5.36 22.55 -4.38
CA LEU A 70 4.69 23.70 -3.74
C LEU A 70 4.47 24.92 -4.67
N ASP A 71 5.22 25.02 -5.77
CA ASP A 71 5.06 26.04 -6.81
C ASP A 71 3.81 25.83 -7.70
N PHE A 72 3.14 24.66 -7.62
CA PHE A 72 1.92 24.38 -8.36
C PHE A 72 0.70 24.49 -7.45
N THR A 73 -0.38 25.12 -7.95
CA THR A 73 -1.70 25.11 -7.29
C THR A 73 -2.60 24.04 -7.92
N ILE A 74 -3.05 23.06 -7.14
CA ILE A 74 -3.85 21.91 -7.59
C ILE A 74 -5.29 22.05 -7.08
N GLY A 75 -6.27 21.89 -7.98
CA GLY A 75 -7.68 21.74 -7.65
C GLY A 75 -8.18 20.35 -8.01
N VAL A 76 -8.99 19.73 -7.15
CA VAL A 76 -9.66 18.44 -7.41
C VAL A 76 -11.16 18.63 -7.27
N LEU A 77 -11.92 18.17 -8.26
CA LEU A 77 -13.38 18.16 -8.25
C LEU A 77 -13.86 16.71 -8.15
N GLU A 78 -14.64 16.40 -7.12
CA GLU A 78 -15.23 15.08 -6.90
C GLU A 78 -16.76 15.21 -6.78
N ALA A 79 -17.50 14.40 -7.52
CA ALA A 79 -18.96 14.46 -7.55
C ALA A 79 -19.62 13.78 -6.34
N GLY A 80 -18.90 12.88 -5.68
CA GLY A 80 -19.30 12.17 -4.47
C GLY A 80 -19.13 12.93 -3.17
N SER A 81 -19.56 12.27 -2.09
CA SER A 81 -19.32 12.72 -0.72
C SER A 81 -17.86 12.45 -0.30
N PRO A 82 -17.36 13.06 0.79
CA PRO A 82 -16.05 12.71 1.34
C PRO A 82 -16.01 11.37 2.10
N ALA A 83 -17.16 10.76 2.42
CA ALA A 83 -17.32 9.56 3.27
C ALA A 83 -16.31 9.48 4.44
N VAL A 84 -16.33 10.51 5.30
CA VAL A 84 -15.40 10.60 6.43
C VAL A 84 -15.87 9.63 7.51
N ASP A 85 -15.04 8.63 7.79
CA ASP A 85 -15.19 7.67 8.89
C ASP A 85 -16.53 6.90 8.82
N ASP A 86 -16.86 6.43 7.61
CA ASP A 86 -18.07 5.63 7.29
C ASP A 86 -17.76 4.12 7.38
N ASP A 87 -18.40 3.40 8.30
CA ASP A 87 -18.12 1.98 8.54
C ASP A 87 -18.35 1.07 7.33
N ASP A 88 -19.38 1.33 6.52
CA ASP A 88 -19.69 0.50 5.33
C ASP A 88 -18.67 0.76 4.18
N VAL A 89 -17.73 1.70 4.40
CA VAL A 89 -16.47 1.88 3.64
C VAL A 89 -15.27 1.34 4.42
N ASP A 90 -15.00 1.83 5.63
CA ASP A 90 -13.70 1.67 6.31
C ASP A 90 -13.48 0.27 6.95
N ILE A 91 -14.54 -0.51 7.23
CA ILE A 91 -14.44 -1.85 7.85
C ILE A 91 -14.35 -2.96 6.76
N PRO A 92 -13.32 -3.82 6.75
CA PRO A 92 -13.12 -4.82 5.70
C PRO A 92 -14.30 -5.77 5.46
N GLY A 93 -14.79 -6.44 6.50
CA GLY A 93 -15.89 -7.41 6.40
C GLY A 93 -17.28 -6.81 6.15
N LEU A 94 -17.39 -5.48 6.00
CA LEU A 94 -18.60 -4.80 5.52
C LEU A 94 -18.58 -4.54 4.00
N VAL A 95 -17.57 -5.07 3.30
CA VAL A 95 -17.46 -5.11 1.83
C VAL A 95 -18.79 -5.40 1.13
N GLY A 96 -19.09 -4.60 0.09
CA GLY A 96 -20.31 -4.71 -0.70
C GLY A 96 -21.51 -3.93 -0.14
N ARG A 97 -21.55 -3.58 1.15
CA ARG A 97 -22.69 -2.85 1.74
C ARG A 97 -22.88 -1.42 1.20
N ALA A 98 -21.82 -0.79 0.73
CA ALA A 98 -21.87 0.52 0.08
C ALA A 98 -22.41 0.49 -1.38
N LEU A 99 -22.61 -0.67 -1.99
CA LEU A 99 -23.17 -0.79 -3.35
C LEU A 99 -24.66 -0.41 -3.36
N GLY A 100 -25.13 0.29 -4.39
CA GLY A 100 -26.51 0.81 -4.47
C GLY A 100 -26.85 1.94 -3.49
N THR A 101 -25.92 2.34 -2.61
CA THR A 101 -26.07 3.51 -1.72
C THR A 101 -25.73 4.82 -2.47
N PRO A 102 -25.93 6.01 -1.87
CA PRO A 102 -25.46 7.28 -2.45
C PRO A 102 -23.93 7.40 -2.64
N LEU A 103 -23.13 6.44 -2.14
CA LEU A 103 -21.70 6.31 -2.41
C LEU A 103 -21.41 5.55 -3.71
N ASP A 104 -22.43 5.04 -4.39
CA ASP A 104 -22.38 4.38 -5.69
C ASP A 104 -23.06 5.26 -6.77
N TRP A 105 -22.53 5.23 -7.99
CA TRP A 105 -23.18 5.83 -9.15
C TRP A 105 -24.40 5.06 -9.63
N GLY A 106 -24.53 3.77 -9.28
CA GLY A 106 -25.69 2.94 -9.64
C GLY A 106 -25.89 2.79 -11.14
N PHE A 107 -24.80 2.73 -11.92
CA PHE A 107 -24.87 2.58 -13.37
C PHE A 107 -25.45 1.21 -13.78
N GLU A 108 -26.11 1.18 -14.94
CA GLU A 108 -26.68 -0.03 -15.55
C GLU A 108 -26.17 -0.22 -16.99
N THR A 109 -26.09 -1.47 -17.46
CA THR A 109 -25.93 -1.74 -18.90
C THR A 109 -27.21 -1.48 -19.68
N VAL A 110 -27.11 -1.35 -21.01
CA VAL A 110 -28.25 -1.68 -21.89
C VAL A 110 -28.59 -3.17 -21.80
N PRO A 111 -29.82 -3.59 -22.13
CA PRO A 111 -30.22 -5.00 -22.23
C PRO A 111 -29.23 -5.84 -23.05
N GLN A 112 -28.53 -6.76 -22.39
CA GLN A 112 -27.46 -7.55 -23.01
C GLN A 112 -28.04 -8.69 -23.84
N LYS A 113 -27.98 -8.56 -25.16
CA LYS A 113 -28.62 -9.49 -26.11
C LYS A 113 -28.18 -10.95 -25.95
N SER A 114 -26.91 -11.20 -25.63
CA SER A 114 -26.37 -12.56 -25.41
C SER A 114 -26.62 -13.11 -23.99
N LEU A 115 -27.18 -12.29 -23.10
CA LEU A 115 -27.62 -12.65 -21.75
C LEU A 115 -29.15 -12.52 -21.65
N ASP A 116 -29.85 -12.91 -22.73
CA ASP A 116 -31.31 -12.90 -22.89
C ASP A 116 -32.02 -11.58 -22.51
N GLY A 117 -31.32 -10.46 -22.71
CA GLY A 117 -31.83 -9.12 -22.46
C GLY A 117 -31.67 -8.63 -21.02
N ARG A 118 -30.98 -9.37 -20.15
CA ARG A 118 -30.68 -8.91 -18.78
C ARG A 118 -29.95 -7.56 -18.81
N ILE A 119 -30.37 -6.67 -17.91
CA ILE A 119 -29.64 -5.46 -17.52
C ILE A 119 -28.77 -5.85 -16.32
N LEU A 120 -27.52 -5.38 -16.29
CA LEU A 120 -26.58 -5.65 -15.19
C LEU A 120 -26.20 -4.35 -14.49
N GLU A 121 -26.18 -4.37 -13.16
CA GLU A 121 -25.58 -3.32 -12.36
C GLU A 121 -24.07 -3.19 -12.64
N TRP A 122 -23.59 -1.95 -12.65
CA TRP A 122 -22.26 -1.57 -13.12
C TRP A 122 -21.55 -0.61 -12.15
N ASN A 123 -21.82 -0.85 -10.86
CA ASN A 123 -21.48 -0.08 -9.66
C ASN A 123 -20.08 0.59 -9.71
N ARG A 124 -20.01 1.87 -9.34
CA ARG A 124 -18.80 2.71 -9.29
C ARG A 124 -18.87 3.60 -8.06
N GLY A 125 -17.77 3.72 -7.31
CA GLY A 125 -17.71 4.67 -6.20
C GLY A 125 -17.93 6.12 -6.64
N LYS A 126 -19.04 6.71 -6.20
CA LYS A 126 -19.37 8.15 -6.19
C LYS A 126 -18.99 8.75 -4.83
N VAL A 127 -17.69 8.75 -4.56
CA VAL A 127 -17.12 9.08 -3.24
C VAL A 127 -15.67 9.50 -3.40
N LEU A 128 -15.13 10.28 -2.46
CA LEU A 128 -13.70 10.58 -2.41
C LEU A 128 -12.89 9.28 -2.22
N GLY A 129 -11.89 9.05 -3.07
CA GLY A 129 -11.23 7.75 -3.25
C GLY A 129 -11.87 6.84 -4.33
N GLY A 130 -13.06 7.20 -4.81
CA GLY A 130 -13.79 6.54 -5.89
C GLY A 130 -13.99 5.04 -5.63
N SER A 131 -13.87 4.23 -6.68
CA SER A 131 -14.11 2.78 -6.59
C SER A 131 -13.13 2.01 -5.69
N SER A 132 -12.05 2.62 -5.16
CA SER A 132 -11.22 1.96 -4.13
C SER A 132 -11.87 1.96 -2.73
N ALA A 133 -12.84 2.85 -2.48
CA ALA A 133 -13.63 2.84 -1.26
C ALA A 133 -14.70 1.72 -1.25
N LEU A 134 -15.10 1.20 -2.41
CA LEU A 134 -16.19 0.22 -2.56
C LEU A 134 -15.71 -1.18 -3.00
N ASN A 135 -14.43 -1.37 -3.34
CA ASN A 135 -13.95 -2.65 -3.87
C ASN A 135 -13.78 -3.73 -2.77
N TYR A 136 -13.44 -4.95 -3.20
CA TYR A 136 -13.25 -6.11 -2.33
C TYR A 136 -11.82 -6.20 -1.75
N MET A 137 -11.04 -5.11 -1.79
CA MET A 137 -9.67 -4.98 -1.25
C MET A 137 -8.61 -5.97 -1.76
N THR A 138 -8.92 -6.90 -2.66
CA THR A 138 -7.94 -7.79 -3.30
C THR A 138 -6.80 -6.98 -3.94
N TRP A 139 -5.55 -7.20 -3.50
CA TRP A 139 -4.37 -6.55 -4.06
C TRP A 139 -3.48 -7.59 -4.76
N ASN A 140 -3.58 -7.66 -6.09
CA ASN A 140 -2.69 -8.49 -6.91
C ASN A 140 -2.08 -7.70 -8.08
N ARG A 141 -1.26 -8.38 -8.88
CA ARG A 141 -0.60 -7.86 -10.08
C ARG A 141 -0.75 -8.87 -11.22
N PRO A 142 -0.78 -8.41 -12.48
CA PRO A 142 -0.91 -9.31 -13.61
C PRO A 142 0.39 -10.04 -13.92
N ALA A 143 0.32 -11.00 -14.84
CA ALA A 143 1.52 -11.52 -15.48
C ALA A 143 2.30 -10.40 -16.18
N ARG A 144 3.65 -10.46 -16.17
CA ARG A 144 4.52 -9.43 -16.78
C ARG A 144 4.24 -9.21 -18.27
N GLN A 145 3.76 -10.26 -18.92
CA GLN A 145 3.28 -10.34 -20.30
C GLN A 145 2.17 -9.32 -20.62
N ASP A 146 1.30 -8.96 -19.67
CA ASP A 146 0.18 -8.06 -19.93
C ASP A 146 0.63 -6.61 -20.16
N TYR A 147 1.55 -6.13 -19.33
CA TYR A 147 2.21 -4.84 -19.51
C TYR A 147 3.18 -4.88 -20.70
N ASP A 148 3.90 -5.99 -20.88
CA ASP A 148 4.75 -6.18 -22.07
C ASP A 148 3.93 -6.11 -23.38
N ASP A 149 2.67 -6.58 -23.42
CA ASP A 149 1.78 -6.37 -24.57
C ASP A 149 1.38 -4.90 -24.76
N TRP A 150 1.25 -4.10 -23.69
CA TRP A 150 1.01 -2.66 -23.81
C TRP A 150 2.20 -1.95 -24.45
N ARG A 151 3.43 -2.30 -24.03
CA ARG A 151 4.66 -1.79 -24.64
C ARG A 151 4.81 -2.26 -26.09
N ASP A 152 4.63 -3.56 -26.34
CA ASP A 152 4.80 -4.17 -27.67
C ASP A 152 3.76 -3.62 -28.69
N LEU A 153 2.62 -3.08 -28.24
CA LEU A 153 1.64 -2.33 -29.04
C LEU A 153 2.13 -0.92 -29.48
N GLY A 154 3.30 -0.48 -29.02
CA GLY A 154 3.93 0.82 -29.34
C GLY A 154 3.94 1.84 -28.21
N ASN A 155 3.40 1.50 -27.02
CA ASN A 155 3.34 2.42 -25.88
C ASN A 155 4.66 2.34 -25.07
N ALA A 156 5.70 3.02 -25.55
CA ALA A 156 7.03 2.96 -24.94
C ALA A 156 7.03 3.45 -23.47
N GLY A 157 7.64 2.67 -22.57
CA GLY A 157 7.64 2.93 -21.12
C GLY A 157 6.47 2.34 -20.35
N TRP A 158 5.76 1.35 -20.90
CA TRP A 158 4.62 0.67 -20.27
C TRP A 158 4.82 -0.85 -20.11
N GLY A 159 6.05 -1.36 -20.22
CA GLY A 159 6.38 -2.77 -19.97
C GLY A 159 6.46 -3.09 -18.47
N TRP A 160 6.54 -4.38 -18.11
CA TRP A 160 6.58 -4.75 -16.69
C TRP A 160 7.77 -4.12 -15.93
N ASP A 161 8.94 -4.14 -16.55
CA ASP A 161 10.17 -3.62 -15.94
C ASP A 161 10.21 -2.08 -15.91
N ASP A 162 9.40 -1.41 -16.74
CA ASP A 162 9.17 0.05 -16.67
C ASP A 162 8.27 0.40 -15.46
N LEU A 163 7.15 -0.34 -15.28
CA LEU A 163 6.10 -0.04 -14.31
C LEU A 163 6.39 -0.56 -12.88
N LEU A 164 7.18 -1.62 -12.72
CA LEU A 164 7.48 -2.26 -11.41
C LEU A 164 8.04 -1.29 -10.35
N PRO A 165 8.98 -0.35 -10.65
CA PRO A 165 9.43 0.67 -9.70
C PRO A 165 8.30 1.54 -9.12
N PHE A 166 7.16 1.64 -9.81
CA PHE A 166 6.03 2.49 -9.44
C PHE A 166 4.88 1.70 -8.82
N LEU A 167 4.68 0.44 -9.18
CA LEU A 167 3.95 -0.54 -8.35
C LEU A 167 4.55 -0.59 -6.93
N LYS A 168 5.89 -0.55 -6.83
CA LYS A 168 6.63 -0.43 -5.56
C LYS A 168 6.57 0.96 -4.89
N LYS A 169 5.98 1.97 -5.54
CA LYS A 169 5.85 3.35 -5.01
C LYS A 169 4.41 3.69 -4.56
N SER A 170 3.40 2.97 -5.05
CA SER A 170 2.03 3.05 -4.53
C SER A 170 1.89 2.30 -3.20
N GLU A 171 2.48 1.10 -3.10
CA GLU A 171 2.28 0.21 -1.95
C GLU A 171 3.36 0.32 -0.84
N ARG A 172 2.92 -0.05 0.36
CA ARG A 172 3.72 -0.46 1.50
C ARG A 172 3.21 -1.82 1.95
N PHE A 173 3.94 -2.87 1.59
CA PHE A 173 3.69 -4.22 2.06
C PHE A 173 4.23 -4.41 3.47
N HIS A 174 3.37 -4.93 4.35
CA HIS A 174 3.68 -5.35 5.71
C HIS A 174 3.81 -6.87 5.72
N GLU A 175 4.90 -7.43 6.28
CA GLU A 175 5.08 -8.89 6.27
C GLU A 175 4.10 -9.59 7.22
N PRO A 176 3.56 -10.77 6.86
CA PRO A 176 2.72 -11.57 7.74
C PRO A 176 3.52 -12.05 8.96
N SER A 177 2.90 -12.08 10.14
CA SER A 177 3.56 -12.56 11.37
C SER A 177 4.07 -14.01 11.23
N GLU A 178 5.04 -14.42 12.05
CA GLU A 178 5.47 -15.82 12.08
C GLU A 178 4.32 -16.80 12.36
N ALA A 179 3.33 -16.42 13.17
CA ALA A 179 2.15 -17.25 13.41
C ALA A 179 1.33 -17.42 12.14
N THR A 180 1.05 -16.31 11.42
CA THR A 180 0.39 -16.31 10.11
C THR A 180 1.15 -17.18 9.10
N GLN A 181 2.48 -17.08 9.05
CA GLN A 181 3.35 -17.89 8.17
C GLN A 181 3.36 -19.39 8.51
N LYS A 182 3.12 -19.75 9.78
CA LYS A 182 3.04 -21.15 10.24
C LYS A 182 1.66 -21.77 10.02
N GLU A 183 0.59 -20.98 10.05
CA GLU A 183 -0.79 -21.46 9.88
C GLU A 183 -1.33 -21.40 8.45
N THR A 184 -0.96 -20.38 7.67
CA THR A 184 -1.51 -20.13 6.33
C THR A 184 -0.38 -20.04 5.29
N PRO A 185 -0.48 -20.68 4.12
CA PRO A 185 0.53 -20.55 3.06
C PRO A 185 0.51 -19.13 2.45
N VAL A 186 1.49 -18.33 2.83
CA VAL A 186 1.68 -16.93 2.41
C VAL A 186 3.03 -16.74 1.71
N SER A 187 3.22 -15.62 1.02
CA SER A 187 4.41 -15.36 0.20
C SER A 187 5.02 -14.00 0.49
N LEU A 188 6.33 -13.95 0.76
CA LEU A 188 7.02 -12.72 1.17
C LEU A 188 7.50 -11.84 -0.01
N HIS A 189 7.49 -12.36 -1.24
CA HIS A 189 7.80 -11.64 -2.49
C HIS A 189 9.03 -10.69 -2.41
N ARG A 190 10.12 -11.17 -1.79
CA ARG A 190 11.29 -10.34 -1.46
C ARG A 190 11.85 -9.64 -2.71
N GLY A 191 12.06 -8.33 -2.60
CA GLY A 191 12.62 -7.49 -3.67
C GLY A 191 11.61 -6.91 -4.67
N VAL A 192 10.44 -7.51 -4.89
CA VAL A 192 9.44 -6.99 -5.85
C VAL A 192 8.35 -6.10 -5.22
N LEU A 193 8.25 -6.05 -3.89
CA LEU A 193 7.25 -5.23 -3.19
C LEU A 193 7.78 -3.89 -2.68
N GLY A 194 6.88 -2.92 -2.55
CA GLY A 194 7.10 -1.60 -1.98
C GLY A 194 7.05 -1.62 -0.45
N ARG A 195 7.83 -0.75 0.21
CA ARG A 195 7.90 -0.62 1.68
C ARG A 195 7.67 0.80 2.19
N SER A 196 7.36 1.73 1.30
CA SER A 196 7.31 3.17 1.60
C SER A 196 6.12 3.89 0.95
N GLY A 197 5.29 3.19 0.19
CA GLY A 197 4.11 3.78 -0.46
C GLY A 197 3.01 4.20 0.53
N PRO A 198 2.05 5.00 0.05
CA PRO A 198 0.89 5.43 0.83
C PRO A 198 -0.16 4.33 1.05
N VAL A 199 -0.37 3.41 0.10
CA VAL A 199 -1.36 2.33 0.29
C VAL A 199 -0.74 1.20 1.11
N GLN A 200 -1.40 0.87 2.22
CA GLN A 200 -1.05 -0.24 3.08
C GLN A 200 -1.52 -1.54 2.41
N VAL A 201 -0.64 -2.54 2.36
CA VAL A 201 -0.91 -3.86 1.80
C VAL A 201 -0.46 -4.89 2.83
N SER A 202 -1.35 -5.81 3.19
CA SER A 202 -1.07 -6.81 4.22
C SER A 202 -1.76 -8.13 3.90
N TYR A 203 -1.46 -9.15 4.69
CA TYR A 203 -2.28 -10.34 4.79
C TYR A 203 -3.39 -10.10 5.83
N PRO A 204 -4.60 -10.69 5.68
CA PRO A 204 -5.63 -10.64 6.72
C PRO A 204 -5.14 -11.17 8.07
N LEU A 205 -5.75 -10.69 9.15
CA LEU A 205 -5.48 -11.16 10.51
C LEU A 205 -6.10 -12.54 10.75
N GLU A 206 -7.31 -12.79 10.25
CA GLU A 206 -8.06 -14.04 10.42
C GLU A 206 -8.30 -14.81 9.12
N TYR A 207 -8.51 -16.13 9.25
CA TYR A 207 -8.65 -17.08 8.13
C TYR A 207 -9.76 -18.09 8.41
N THR A 208 -10.66 -18.25 7.45
CA THR A 208 -11.75 -19.24 7.54
C THR A 208 -11.23 -20.67 7.36
N ALA A 209 -12.11 -21.65 7.58
CA ALA A 209 -11.80 -23.04 7.27
C ALA A 209 -11.45 -23.25 5.78
N SER A 210 -12.15 -22.57 4.85
CA SER A 210 -11.89 -22.73 3.41
C SER A 210 -10.48 -22.25 3.03
N HIS A 211 -10.03 -21.12 3.58
CA HIS A 211 -8.68 -20.58 3.34
C HIS A 211 -7.61 -21.61 3.74
N LYS A 212 -7.74 -22.24 4.91
CA LYS A 212 -6.80 -23.27 5.42
C LYS A 212 -6.88 -24.62 4.67
N LEU A 213 -7.87 -24.80 3.78
CA LEU A 213 -7.99 -25.96 2.89
C LEU A 213 -7.62 -25.67 1.42
N TRP A 214 -7.59 -24.40 1.00
CA TRP A 214 -7.46 -23.96 -0.39
C TRP A 214 -6.28 -24.59 -1.14
N HIS A 215 -5.05 -24.27 -0.74
CA HIS A 215 -3.81 -24.72 -1.41
C HIS A 215 -3.74 -26.24 -1.60
N ARG A 216 -4.09 -27.02 -0.56
CA ARG A 216 -4.06 -28.49 -0.63
C ARG A 216 -5.09 -29.04 -1.62
N THR A 217 -6.23 -28.37 -1.75
CA THR A 217 -7.31 -28.76 -2.68
C THR A 217 -6.92 -28.40 -4.11
N MET A 218 -6.41 -27.20 -4.35
CA MET A 218 -5.97 -26.77 -5.68
C MET A 218 -4.78 -27.59 -6.19
N ASN A 219 -3.79 -27.85 -5.32
CA ASN A 219 -2.68 -28.74 -5.64
C ASN A 219 -3.17 -30.17 -6.00
N SER A 220 -4.23 -30.69 -5.35
CA SER A 220 -4.74 -32.05 -5.62
C SER A 220 -5.47 -32.20 -6.96
N ILE A 221 -5.96 -31.09 -7.55
CA ILE A 221 -6.51 -31.03 -8.91
C ILE A 221 -5.52 -30.51 -9.96
N GLY A 222 -4.24 -30.33 -9.58
CA GLY A 222 -3.14 -29.97 -10.47
C GLY A 222 -2.91 -28.47 -10.67
N VAL A 223 -3.39 -27.61 -9.78
CA VAL A 223 -3.06 -26.17 -9.77
C VAL A 223 -2.07 -25.90 -8.65
N GLU A 224 -0.80 -25.74 -9.03
CA GLU A 224 0.32 -25.57 -8.08
C GLU A 224 0.23 -24.26 -7.28
N THR A 225 0.91 -24.22 -6.12
CA THR A 225 1.00 -23.04 -5.26
C THR A 225 1.97 -22.00 -5.81
N ASN A 226 1.48 -20.79 -6.10
CA ASN A 226 2.23 -19.70 -6.70
C ASN A 226 2.82 -18.73 -5.67
N ASN A 227 4.09 -18.93 -5.34
CA ASN A 227 4.84 -18.03 -4.45
C ASN A 227 5.30 -16.71 -5.10
N ASN A 228 4.96 -16.47 -6.38
CA ASN A 228 5.41 -15.36 -7.22
C ASN A 228 4.25 -14.51 -7.78
N HIS A 229 3.04 -14.63 -7.23
CA HIS A 229 1.82 -13.94 -7.68
C HIS A 229 1.87 -12.39 -7.66
N LEU A 230 2.89 -11.76 -7.05
CA LEU A 230 3.17 -10.32 -7.14
C LEU A 230 4.49 -9.98 -7.87
N ALA A 231 5.20 -11.00 -8.36
CA ALA A 231 6.50 -10.92 -9.05
C ALA A 231 6.39 -11.06 -10.58
N GLY A 232 5.18 -10.97 -11.14
CA GLY A 232 4.94 -10.95 -12.59
C GLY A 232 4.60 -12.31 -13.20
N SER A 233 4.20 -13.29 -12.40
CA SER A 233 3.57 -14.53 -12.86
C SER A 233 2.36 -14.84 -11.99
N ASN A 234 1.17 -14.96 -12.57
CA ASN A 234 -0.07 -15.18 -11.82
C ASN A 234 -0.66 -16.61 -11.96
N ILE A 235 -0.02 -17.51 -12.71
CA ILE A 235 -0.51 -18.91 -12.81
C ILE A 235 -0.36 -19.64 -11.47
N GLY A 236 -1.38 -20.39 -11.07
CA GLY A 236 -1.38 -21.21 -9.86
C GLY A 236 -2.38 -20.73 -8.80
N CYS A 237 -2.25 -21.20 -7.56
CA CYS A 237 -3.09 -20.82 -6.40
C CYS A 237 -2.29 -20.13 -5.29
N TRP A 238 -2.90 -19.18 -4.59
CA TRP A 238 -2.28 -18.45 -3.49
C TRP A 238 -3.29 -17.92 -2.46
N THR A 239 -2.79 -17.63 -1.27
CA THR A 239 -3.44 -16.69 -0.34
C THR A 239 -3.07 -15.27 -0.79
N SER A 240 -4.07 -14.45 -1.14
CA SER A 240 -3.87 -13.07 -1.56
C SER A 240 -3.54 -12.14 -0.40
N VAL A 241 -2.78 -11.09 -0.71
CA VAL A 241 -2.72 -9.88 0.12
C VAL A 241 -3.91 -8.96 -0.22
N THR A 242 -4.21 -8.04 0.68
CA THR A 242 -5.32 -7.09 0.60
C THR A 242 -4.85 -5.65 0.85
N SER A 243 -5.58 -4.66 0.34
CA SER A 243 -5.38 -3.24 0.62
C SER A 243 -6.00 -2.84 1.97
N VAL A 244 -5.46 -3.42 3.05
CA VAL A 244 -5.86 -3.19 4.46
C VAL A 244 -4.63 -2.76 5.27
N ASP A 245 -4.84 -1.85 6.23
CA ASP A 245 -3.85 -1.46 7.22
C ASP A 245 -3.92 -2.37 8.46
N PHE A 246 -3.06 -3.39 8.50
CA PHE A 246 -3.03 -4.41 9.57
C PHE A 246 -2.91 -3.86 11.00
N ARG A 247 -2.51 -2.60 11.17
CA ARG A 247 -2.29 -1.95 12.49
C ARG A 247 -3.60 -1.53 13.17
N ASN A 248 -4.67 -1.37 12.39
CA ASN A 248 -6.00 -1.02 12.88
C ASN A 248 -7.14 -1.74 12.15
N ASP A 249 -6.79 -2.67 11.25
CA ASP A 249 -7.66 -3.44 10.37
C ASP A 249 -8.66 -2.61 9.55
N THR A 250 -8.24 -1.42 9.07
CA THR A 250 -9.09 -0.56 8.22
C THR A 250 -8.70 -0.61 6.74
N ARG A 251 -9.67 -0.37 5.86
CA ARG A 251 -9.48 -0.27 4.41
C ARG A 251 -8.43 0.79 4.05
N SER A 252 -7.39 0.40 3.30
CA SER A 252 -6.41 1.31 2.69
C SER A 252 -6.81 1.69 1.26
N TYR A 253 -7.77 2.60 1.15
CA TYR A 253 -8.23 3.16 -0.13
C TYR A 253 -7.64 4.54 -0.42
N ALA A 254 -7.87 5.07 -1.63
CA ALA A 254 -7.10 6.22 -2.12
C ALA A 254 -7.33 7.54 -1.37
N ALA A 255 -8.47 7.76 -0.68
CA ALA A 255 -8.62 8.94 0.18
C ALA A 255 -7.79 8.80 1.46
N ALA A 256 -7.89 7.67 2.17
CA ALA A 256 -7.07 7.37 3.34
C ALA A 256 -5.56 7.36 3.05
N ALA A 257 -5.16 6.86 1.88
CA ALA A 257 -3.77 6.69 1.49
C ALA A 257 -3.14 7.95 0.84
N TYR A 258 -3.76 8.53 -0.19
CA TYR A 258 -3.15 9.63 -0.96
C TYR A 258 -3.59 11.01 -0.48
N TYR A 259 -4.76 11.17 0.13
CA TYR A 259 -5.30 12.49 0.50
C TYR A 259 -5.22 12.80 2.02
N ARG A 260 -5.73 11.92 2.90
CA ARG A 260 -5.71 12.09 4.37
C ARG A 260 -4.32 12.47 4.94
N PRO A 261 -3.17 11.96 4.41
CA PRO A 261 -1.84 12.34 4.91
C PRO A 261 -1.27 13.66 4.33
N VAL A 262 -1.94 14.30 3.36
CA VAL A 262 -1.42 15.48 2.63
C VAL A 262 -2.46 16.60 2.47
N SER A 263 -3.68 16.43 2.97
CA SER A 263 -4.78 17.40 2.92
C SER A 263 -4.45 18.72 3.63
N SER A 264 -3.43 18.73 4.49
CA SER A 264 -2.85 19.95 5.10
C SER A 264 -2.03 20.83 4.15
N ARG A 265 -1.72 20.38 2.92
CA ARG A 265 -0.83 21.11 2.00
C ARG A 265 -1.51 22.38 1.47
N PRO A 266 -0.91 23.58 1.62
CA PRO A 266 -1.57 24.85 1.31
C PRO A 266 -1.76 25.12 -0.19
N ASN A 267 -1.31 24.21 -1.05
CA ASN A 267 -1.41 24.27 -2.51
C ASN A 267 -2.34 23.19 -3.12
N LEU A 268 -2.94 22.33 -2.30
CA LEU A 268 -3.92 21.31 -2.70
C LEU A 268 -5.31 21.69 -2.20
N PHE A 269 -6.28 21.79 -3.10
CA PHE A 269 -7.67 22.10 -2.79
C PHE A 269 -8.57 21.01 -3.37
N VAL A 270 -9.44 20.43 -2.55
CA VAL A 270 -10.45 19.45 -2.96
C VAL A 270 -11.83 20.06 -2.76
N LEU A 271 -12.75 19.79 -3.68
CA LEU A 271 -14.17 20.13 -3.56
C LEU A 271 -15.00 18.89 -3.91
N THR A 272 -15.60 18.28 -2.89
CA THR A 272 -16.58 17.19 -3.01
C THR A 272 -17.98 17.72 -3.38
N ALA A 273 -18.89 16.85 -3.78
CA ALA A 273 -20.22 17.18 -4.32
C ALA A 273 -20.22 18.13 -5.53
N ALA A 274 -19.11 18.14 -6.30
CA ALA A 274 -18.91 18.95 -7.50
C ALA A 274 -18.79 18.06 -8.75
N GLU A 275 -19.87 17.98 -9.53
CA GLU A 275 -19.96 17.11 -10.71
C GLU A 275 -19.54 17.86 -11.98
N VAL A 276 -18.53 17.34 -12.70
CA VAL A 276 -17.96 17.98 -13.90
C VAL A 276 -18.67 17.50 -15.16
N HIS A 277 -19.18 18.45 -15.95
CA HIS A 277 -19.98 18.15 -17.14
C HIS A 277 -19.23 18.40 -18.46
N GLU A 278 -18.29 19.35 -18.50
CA GLU A 278 -17.61 19.75 -19.74
C GLU A 278 -16.19 20.27 -19.46
N ILE A 279 -15.25 19.94 -20.35
CA ILE A 279 -13.91 20.52 -20.42
C ILE A 279 -13.94 21.64 -21.45
N LEU A 280 -13.58 22.85 -21.04
CA LEU A 280 -13.64 24.04 -21.88
C LEU A 280 -12.47 24.06 -22.87
N LEU A 281 -12.80 24.09 -24.18
CA LEU A 281 -11.84 24.02 -25.28
C LEU A 281 -11.79 25.33 -26.08
N VAL A 282 -10.57 25.85 -26.29
CA VAL A 282 -10.29 26.98 -27.17
C VAL A 282 -9.39 26.57 -28.35
N LYS A 283 -9.47 27.33 -29.44
CA LYS A 283 -8.67 27.08 -30.65
C LYS A 283 -7.21 27.44 -30.42
N GLY A 284 -6.30 26.52 -30.72
CA GLY A 284 -4.86 26.75 -30.63
C GLY A 284 -4.34 27.67 -31.74
N GLU A 285 -3.39 28.53 -31.39
CA GLU A 285 -2.95 29.67 -32.22
C GLU A 285 -2.16 29.32 -33.49
N HIS A 286 -1.67 28.08 -33.63
CA HIS A 286 -0.57 27.76 -34.57
C HIS A 286 -0.79 26.57 -35.51
N ARG A 287 -1.91 25.83 -35.43
CA ARG A 287 -2.23 24.76 -36.39
C ARG A 287 -3.74 24.70 -36.70
N PRO A 288 -4.15 24.45 -37.96
CA PRO A 288 -5.54 24.11 -38.26
C PRO A 288 -5.97 22.88 -37.45
N ARG A 289 -7.13 22.95 -36.79
CA ARG A 289 -7.69 21.90 -35.92
C ARG A 289 -6.91 21.55 -34.64
N SER A 290 -5.94 22.36 -34.19
CA SER A 290 -5.43 22.22 -32.81
C SER A 290 -6.38 22.86 -31.80
N TRP A 291 -6.70 22.14 -30.72
CA TRP A 291 -7.43 22.67 -29.56
C TRP A 291 -6.52 22.78 -28.34
N LYS A 292 -6.95 23.55 -27.34
CA LYS A 292 -6.33 23.62 -26.01
C LYS A 292 -7.44 23.57 -24.95
N ALA A 293 -7.30 22.73 -23.94
CA ALA A 293 -8.13 22.80 -22.75
C ALA A 293 -7.69 24.00 -21.88
N GLU A 294 -8.64 24.71 -21.29
CA GLU A 294 -8.34 25.86 -20.40
C GLU A 294 -9.07 25.83 -19.06
N GLY A 295 -10.07 24.97 -18.90
CA GLY A 295 -10.87 24.90 -17.69
C GLY A 295 -11.94 23.83 -17.78
N VAL A 296 -12.87 23.86 -16.83
CA VAL A 296 -13.99 22.93 -16.71
C VAL A 296 -15.25 23.66 -16.27
N ARG A 297 -16.42 23.15 -16.69
CA ARG A 297 -17.72 23.52 -16.13
C ARG A 297 -18.20 22.41 -15.21
N PHE A 298 -18.68 22.78 -14.03
CA PHE A 298 -19.14 21.85 -13.00
C PHE A 298 -20.37 22.36 -12.26
N SER A 299 -21.23 21.46 -11.83
CA SER A 299 -22.38 21.77 -10.98
C SER A 299 -22.06 21.51 -9.51
N TYR A 300 -22.44 22.42 -8.62
CA TYR A 300 -22.44 22.22 -7.17
C TYR A 300 -23.76 22.73 -6.59
N GLY A 301 -24.46 21.91 -5.79
CA GLY A 301 -25.76 22.30 -5.19
C GLY A 301 -26.86 22.66 -6.21
N GLY A 302 -26.74 22.24 -7.46
CA GLY A 302 -27.65 22.62 -8.56
C GLY A 302 -27.34 23.96 -9.24
N ALA A 303 -26.26 24.65 -8.86
CA ALA A 303 -25.75 25.83 -9.55
C ALA A 303 -24.51 25.47 -10.41
N GLU A 304 -24.38 26.14 -11.56
CA GLU A 304 -23.27 25.96 -12.52
C GLU A 304 -22.11 26.90 -12.20
N PHE A 305 -20.89 26.35 -12.20
CA PHE A 305 -19.63 27.05 -11.95
C PHE A 305 -18.62 26.77 -13.07
N THR A 306 -17.52 27.52 -13.08
CA THR A 306 -16.41 27.33 -14.03
C THR A 306 -15.09 27.62 -13.32
N ALA A 307 -14.11 26.73 -13.49
CA ALA A 307 -12.76 26.88 -12.97
C ALA A 307 -11.73 26.69 -14.09
N PHE A 308 -10.62 27.43 -14.03
CA PHE A 308 -9.61 27.48 -15.10
C PHE A 308 -8.28 26.86 -14.66
N ALA A 309 -7.67 26.09 -15.56
CA ALA A 309 -6.36 25.47 -15.39
C ALA A 309 -5.31 26.16 -16.29
N HIS A 310 -4.27 26.70 -15.67
CA HIS A 310 -3.21 27.43 -16.37
C HIS A 310 -2.31 26.50 -17.20
N ARG A 311 -2.04 25.28 -16.73
CA ARG A 311 -1.18 24.29 -17.41
C ARG A 311 -1.99 23.20 -18.10
N GLU A 312 -2.61 22.32 -17.32
CA GLU A 312 -3.30 21.13 -17.83
C GLU A 312 -4.54 20.77 -17.00
N VAL A 313 -5.57 20.26 -17.68
CA VAL A 313 -6.68 19.53 -17.07
C VAL A 313 -6.34 18.03 -17.11
N VAL A 314 -6.57 17.33 -16.00
CA VAL A 314 -6.38 15.88 -15.88
C VAL A 314 -7.74 15.22 -15.61
N LEU A 315 -8.18 14.37 -16.52
CA LEU A 315 -9.44 13.63 -16.42
C LEU A 315 -9.19 12.26 -15.80
N SER A 316 -9.77 12.00 -14.63
CA SER A 316 -9.61 10.78 -13.82
C SER A 316 -10.96 10.23 -13.33
N ALA A 317 -12.04 10.49 -14.07
CA ALA A 317 -13.41 10.11 -13.73
C ALA A 317 -13.70 8.60 -13.94
N GLY A 318 -12.70 7.82 -14.36
CA GLY A 318 -12.83 6.37 -14.51
C GLY A 318 -13.41 5.96 -15.87
N ALA A 319 -13.30 4.66 -16.18
CA ALA A 319 -13.62 4.11 -17.49
C ALA A 319 -15.05 4.35 -17.99
N VAL A 320 -15.99 4.72 -17.13
CA VAL A 320 -17.38 5.01 -17.49
C VAL A 320 -17.60 6.50 -17.80
N GLN A 321 -17.03 7.41 -17.00
CA GLN A 321 -17.34 8.84 -17.08
C GLN A 321 -16.26 9.67 -17.80
N SER A 322 -15.02 9.20 -17.86
CA SER A 322 -13.99 9.84 -18.69
C SER A 322 -14.36 9.89 -20.19
N PRO A 323 -14.87 8.83 -20.85
CA PRO A 323 -15.38 8.96 -22.23
C PRO A 323 -16.62 9.88 -22.31
N GLN A 324 -17.53 9.83 -21.33
CA GLN A 324 -18.71 10.70 -21.27
C GLN A 324 -18.33 12.18 -21.27
N ILE A 325 -17.40 12.59 -20.40
CA ILE A 325 -16.96 13.98 -20.27
C ILE A 325 -16.21 14.44 -21.52
N LEU A 326 -15.41 13.57 -22.16
CA LEU A 326 -14.81 13.89 -23.46
C LEU A 326 -15.87 14.13 -24.55
N GLU A 327 -16.88 13.27 -24.65
CA GLU A 327 -17.95 13.40 -25.65
C GLU A 327 -18.82 14.65 -25.42
N LEU A 328 -19.15 14.97 -24.16
CA LEU A 328 -19.81 16.23 -23.79
C LEU A 328 -18.95 17.46 -24.15
N SER A 329 -17.62 17.33 -24.07
CA SER A 329 -16.66 18.36 -24.50
C SER A 329 -16.43 18.41 -26.02
N GLY A 330 -17.18 17.63 -26.81
CA GLY A 330 -17.02 17.54 -28.27
C GLY A 330 -15.79 16.75 -28.75
N ILE A 331 -15.15 15.99 -27.87
CA ILE A 331 -14.02 15.10 -28.17
C ILE A 331 -14.56 13.67 -28.27
N GLY A 332 -14.97 13.25 -29.48
CA GLY A 332 -15.49 11.90 -29.68
C GLY A 332 -15.78 11.54 -31.13
N GLY A 333 -16.20 10.31 -31.34
CA GLY A 333 -16.57 9.75 -32.64
C GLY A 333 -17.35 8.44 -32.47
N SER A 334 -18.01 7.99 -33.53
CA SER A 334 -18.97 6.87 -33.51
C SER A 334 -18.32 5.47 -33.40
N ALA A 335 -17.18 5.34 -32.72
CA ALA A 335 -16.37 4.13 -32.65
C ALA A 335 -15.42 4.10 -31.43
N ASN A 336 -15.86 4.57 -30.26
CA ASN A 336 -15.10 4.42 -29.00
C ASN A 336 -15.22 2.97 -28.50
N LEU A 337 -14.48 2.06 -29.15
CA LEU A 337 -14.42 0.64 -28.82
C LEU A 337 -13.81 0.45 -27.44
N ALA A 338 -14.61 -0.08 -26.51
CA ALA A 338 -14.27 -0.23 -25.11
C ALA A 338 -13.96 -1.68 -24.76
N ASP A 339 -12.84 -1.92 -24.06
CA ASP A 339 -12.56 -3.22 -23.45
C ASP A 339 -13.30 -3.32 -22.09
N CYS A 340 -14.63 -3.22 -22.17
CA CYS A 340 -15.61 -3.37 -21.09
C CYS A 340 -15.81 -4.85 -20.73
N LYS A 341 -14.82 -5.44 -20.04
CA LYS A 341 -14.45 -6.84 -20.30
C LYS A 341 -14.78 -7.92 -19.28
N ASN A 342 -14.22 -7.89 -18.08
CA ASN A 342 -14.26 -9.09 -17.23
C ASN A 342 -15.69 -9.47 -16.84
N ILE A 343 -16.00 -10.74 -17.04
CA ILE A 343 -17.31 -11.35 -16.78
C ILE A 343 -17.12 -12.50 -15.81
N ALA A 344 -17.99 -12.57 -14.80
CA ALA A 344 -17.92 -13.53 -13.70
C ALA A 344 -19.17 -14.40 -13.63
N THR A 345 -19.03 -15.62 -13.12
CA THR A 345 -20.14 -16.54 -12.79
C THR A 345 -19.86 -17.23 -11.47
N THR A 346 -20.88 -17.44 -10.64
CA THR A 346 -20.75 -17.98 -9.28
C THR A 346 -21.36 -19.36 -9.16
N SER A 347 -20.56 -20.36 -8.77
CA SER A 347 -21.07 -21.68 -8.35
C SER A 347 -21.29 -21.66 -6.84
N VAL A 348 -22.47 -22.06 -6.36
CA VAL A 348 -22.88 -22.00 -4.94
C VAL A 348 -22.97 -23.41 -4.36
N PHE A 349 -22.44 -23.59 -3.16
CA PHE A 349 -22.36 -24.86 -2.43
C PHE A 349 -23.01 -24.74 -1.05
N GLU A 350 -23.70 -25.78 -0.60
CA GLU A 350 -24.15 -25.93 0.78
C GLU A 350 -23.00 -26.56 1.58
N VAL A 351 -22.61 -25.93 2.69
CA VAL A 351 -21.45 -26.34 3.51
C VAL A 351 -21.86 -26.80 4.90
N ASP A 352 -20.89 -27.19 5.73
CA ASP A 352 -21.09 -27.47 7.16
C ASP A 352 -21.73 -26.25 7.88
N PRO A 353 -22.97 -26.36 8.40
CA PRO A 353 -23.67 -25.27 9.06
C PRO A 353 -23.07 -24.89 10.43
N ASN A 354 -22.02 -25.58 10.91
CA ASN A 354 -21.30 -25.21 12.13
C ASN A 354 -20.18 -24.18 11.88
N LEU A 355 -19.68 -24.06 10.63
CA LEU A 355 -18.58 -23.14 10.29
C LEU A 355 -19.02 -21.67 10.36
N PRO A 356 -18.26 -20.75 10.99
CA PRO A 356 -18.51 -19.31 10.92
C PRO A 356 -18.54 -18.82 9.46
N ASN A 357 -19.47 -17.92 9.16
CA ASN A 357 -19.77 -17.51 7.79
C ASN A 357 -20.19 -16.02 7.76
N PRO A 358 -19.52 -15.16 6.96
CA PRO A 358 -19.92 -13.76 6.79
C PRO A 358 -21.37 -13.51 6.35
N ASP A 359 -22.06 -14.48 5.74
CA ASP A 359 -23.51 -14.43 5.49
C ASP A 359 -24.33 -14.13 6.76
N ASP A 360 -23.85 -14.58 7.94
CA ASP A 360 -24.51 -14.34 9.22
C ASP A 360 -24.51 -12.86 9.64
N LEU A 361 -23.65 -12.01 9.05
CA LEU A 361 -23.61 -10.55 9.29
C LEU A 361 -24.86 -9.82 8.76
N GLN A 362 -25.75 -10.52 8.04
CA GLN A 362 -27.08 -10.02 7.67
C GLN A 362 -28.09 -10.10 8.82
N ILE A 363 -27.72 -10.71 9.95
CA ILE A 363 -28.55 -10.79 11.15
C ILE A 363 -28.10 -9.70 12.14
N ASP A 364 -28.96 -8.70 12.40
CA ASP A 364 -28.66 -7.50 13.21
C ASP A 364 -27.95 -7.80 14.54
N SER A 365 -28.35 -8.85 15.25
CA SER A 365 -27.76 -9.24 16.54
C SER A 365 -26.36 -9.85 16.43
N ILE A 366 -26.03 -10.47 15.30
CA ILE A 366 -24.69 -11.00 15.01
C ILE A 366 -23.80 -9.85 14.53
N LEU A 367 -24.30 -8.98 13.65
CA LEU A 367 -23.61 -7.77 13.21
C LEU A 367 -23.26 -6.85 14.39
N ALA A 368 -24.18 -6.64 15.33
CA ALA A 368 -23.94 -5.85 16.54
C ALA A 368 -22.84 -6.47 17.43
N ALA A 369 -22.85 -7.80 17.61
CA ALA A 369 -21.82 -8.50 18.39
C ALA A 369 -20.44 -8.47 17.70
N ALA A 370 -20.40 -8.65 16.37
CA ALA A 370 -19.16 -8.59 15.59
C ALA A 370 -18.56 -7.18 15.55
N ARG A 371 -19.41 -6.13 15.56
CA ARG A 371 -18.98 -4.74 15.73
C ARG A 371 -18.41 -4.50 17.13
N GLU A 372 -19.09 -4.96 18.18
CA GLU A 372 -18.60 -4.86 19.55
C GLU A 372 -17.27 -5.61 19.79
N GLU A 373 -17.01 -6.69 19.04
CA GLU A 373 -15.71 -7.37 19.03
C GLU A 373 -14.65 -6.54 18.27
N TYR A 374 -14.89 -6.22 17.00
CA TYR A 374 -13.99 -5.46 16.14
C TYR A 374 -13.55 -4.12 16.77
N GLU A 375 -14.48 -3.39 17.39
CA GLU A 375 -14.19 -2.14 18.11
C GLU A 375 -13.17 -2.32 19.25
N LYS A 376 -13.18 -3.47 19.95
CA LYS A 376 -12.36 -3.74 21.13
C LYS A 376 -11.02 -4.41 20.80
N THR A 377 -11.01 -5.35 19.87
CA THR A 377 -9.88 -6.27 19.64
C THR A 377 -9.38 -6.33 18.21
N ARG A 378 -10.13 -5.79 17.22
CA ARG A 378 -9.85 -5.97 15.78
C ARG A 378 -9.70 -7.45 15.40
N THR A 379 -10.68 -8.24 15.85
CA THR A 379 -10.84 -9.68 15.57
C THR A 379 -12.27 -9.97 15.11
N GLY A 380 -12.52 -11.22 14.71
CA GLY A 380 -13.82 -11.74 14.33
C GLY A 380 -14.21 -11.47 12.87
N LEU A 381 -15.46 -11.79 12.54
CA LEU A 381 -16.00 -11.83 11.17
C LEU A 381 -15.80 -10.54 10.35
N LEU A 382 -15.63 -9.38 10.98
CA LEU A 382 -15.42 -8.10 10.30
C LEU A 382 -13.99 -7.89 9.79
N THR A 383 -13.06 -8.78 10.12
CA THR A 383 -11.66 -8.77 9.64
C THR A 383 -11.44 -9.70 8.44
N ILE A 384 -12.42 -10.54 8.11
CA ILE A 384 -12.29 -11.63 7.15
C ILE A 384 -12.53 -11.11 5.72
N LEU A 385 -11.61 -11.43 4.81
CA LEU A 385 -11.67 -11.09 3.39
C LEU A 385 -11.38 -12.29 2.48
N PRO A 386 -11.91 -12.30 1.25
CA PRO A 386 -11.72 -13.39 0.31
C PRO A 386 -10.32 -13.42 -0.29
N VAL A 387 -9.47 -14.28 0.26
CA VAL A 387 -8.05 -14.41 -0.13
C VAL A 387 -7.68 -15.73 -0.81
N SER A 388 -8.59 -16.70 -0.92
CA SER A 388 -8.38 -17.95 -1.68
C SER A 388 -8.42 -17.68 -3.18
N LEU A 389 -7.29 -17.31 -3.80
CA LEU A 389 -7.21 -17.01 -5.23
C LEU A 389 -6.47 -18.10 -6.01
N ALA A 390 -6.86 -18.32 -7.27
CA ALA A 390 -6.09 -19.08 -8.24
C ALA A 390 -6.39 -18.63 -9.67
N TYR A 391 -5.37 -18.52 -10.54
CA TYR A 391 -5.58 -18.26 -11.96
C TYR A 391 -5.06 -19.45 -12.77
N VAL A 392 -5.90 -19.95 -13.68
CA VAL A 392 -5.71 -21.22 -14.39
C VAL A 392 -5.55 -20.96 -15.89
N PRO A 393 -4.51 -21.48 -16.56
CA PRO A 393 -4.33 -21.35 -18.00
C PRO A 393 -5.41 -22.11 -18.78
N ALA A 394 -5.89 -21.54 -19.88
CA ALA A 394 -6.86 -22.20 -20.77
C ALA A 394 -6.34 -23.57 -21.29
N ALA A 395 -5.03 -23.72 -21.48
CA ALA A 395 -4.39 -24.97 -21.88
C ALA A 395 -4.52 -26.11 -20.85
N GLN A 396 -4.88 -25.81 -19.59
CA GLN A 396 -5.11 -26.82 -18.54
C GLN A 396 -6.51 -27.47 -18.63
N PHE A 397 -7.45 -26.87 -19.37
CA PHE A 397 -8.82 -27.35 -19.49
C PHE A 397 -9.40 -27.40 -20.91
N ILE A 398 -8.81 -26.71 -21.88
CA ILE A 398 -9.18 -26.77 -23.31
C ILE A 398 -8.11 -27.55 -24.09
N GLN A 399 -8.53 -28.51 -24.90
CA GLN A 399 -7.59 -29.24 -25.77
C GLN A 399 -6.98 -28.31 -26.83
N PRO A 400 -5.68 -28.46 -27.18
CA PRO A 400 -5.01 -27.53 -28.11
C PRO A 400 -5.72 -27.37 -29.46
N ASP A 401 -6.22 -28.46 -30.06
CA ASP A 401 -6.95 -28.39 -31.33
C ASP A 401 -8.30 -27.67 -31.20
N THR A 402 -8.99 -27.83 -30.06
CA THR A 402 -10.23 -27.10 -29.75
C THR A 402 -9.96 -25.62 -29.55
N LEU A 403 -8.92 -25.25 -28.81
CA LEU A 403 -8.50 -23.86 -28.60
C LEU A 403 -8.09 -23.21 -29.94
N ASN A 404 -7.29 -23.90 -30.74
CA ASN A 404 -6.91 -23.47 -32.08
C ASN A 404 -8.14 -23.29 -32.99
N ALA A 405 -9.13 -24.19 -32.93
CA ALA A 405 -10.37 -24.06 -33.70
C ALA A 405 -11.22 -22.86 -33.26
N LEU A 406 -11.37 -22.63 -31.95
CA LEU A 406 -12.06 -21.44 -31.40
C LEU A 406 -11.37 -20.15 -31.86
N LEU A 407 -10.05 -20.05 -31.73
CA LEU A 407 -9.27 -18.90 -32.20
C LEU A 407 -9.32 -18.73 -33.73
N SER A 408 -9.37 -19.83 -34.49
CA SER A 408 -9.53 -19.79 -35.96
C SER A 408 -10.92 -19.36 -36.41
N SER A 409 -11.93 -19.37 -35.53
CA SER A 409 -13.26 -18.81 -35.82
C SER A 409 -13.26 -17.27 -35.82
N THR A 410 -12.30 -16.64 -35.14
CA THR A 410 -12.10 -15.18 -35.25
C THR A 410 -11.77 -14.83 -36.70
N ALA A 411 -12.43 -13.79 -37.23
CA ALA A 411 -12.15 -13.34 -38.59
C ALA A 411 -10.69 -12.85 -38.68
N ALA A 412 -9.84 -13.62 -39.36
CA ALA A 412 -8.45 -13.27 -39.62
C ALA A 412 -8.39 -12.04 -40.54
N SER A 413 -8.53 -10.84 -39.95
CA SER A 413 -8.48 -9.57 -40.66
C SER A 413 -7.11 -9.37 -41.32
N THR A 414 -7.04 -9.73 -42.60
CA THR A 414 -5.97 -9.36 -43.53
C THR A 414 -6.00 -7.87 -43.91
N SER A 415 -6.77 -7.04 -43.18
CA SER A 415 -6.81 -5.59 -43.34
C SER A 415 -5.89 -4.89 -42.34
N GLN A 416 -5.17 -3.87 -42.82
CA GLN A 416 -4.30 -2.99 -42.01
C GLN A 416 -5.10 -1.97 -41.19
N SER A 417 -6.19 -2.41 -40.55
CA SER A 417 -6.98 -1.59 -39.63
C SER A 417 -6.20 -1.39 -38.31
N PRO A 418 -6.26 -0.22 -37.65
CA PRO A 418 -5.72 -0.02 -36.30
C PRO A 418 -6.19 -1.08 -35.29
N THR A 419 -7.43 -1.56 -35.42
CA THR A 419 -7.98 -2.63 -34.56
C THR A 419 -7.24 -3.97 -34.70
N SER A 420 -6.61 -4.23 -35.86
CA SER A 420 -5.91 -5.49 -36.13
C SER A 420 -4.72 -5.74 -35.22
N GLN A 421 -4.07 -4.68 -34.70
CA GLN A 421 -2.96 -4.81 -33.74
C GLN A 421 -3.45 -5.34 -32.39
N ARG A 422 -4.49 -4.74 -31.79
CA ARG A 422 -5.09 -5.26 -30.55
C ARG A 422 -5.65 -6.67 -30.73
N ASP A 423 -6.26 -6.96 -31.88
CA ASP A 423 -6.77 -8.29 -32.22
C ASP A 423 -5.64 -9.32 -32.46
N HIS A 424 -4.41 -8.90 -32.76
CA HIS A 424 -3.24 -9.77 -32.75
C HIS A 424 -2.81 -10.10 -31.31
N PHE A 425 -2.61 -9.10 -30.45
CA PHE A 425 -2.21 -9.32 -29.05
C PHE A 425 -3.22 -10.15 -28.26
N ARG A 426 -4.53 -9.90 -28.43
CA ARG A 426 -5.59 -10.73 -27.81
C ARG A 426 -5.45 -12.22 -28.16
N ARG A 427 -5.05 -12.55 -29.40
CA ARG A 427 -4.83 -13.94 -29.83
C ARG A 427 -3.47 -14.50 -29.38
N ARG A 428 -2.41 -13.68 -29.34
CA ARG A 428 -1.08 -14.04 -28.79
C ARG A 428 -1.19 -14.64 -27.39
N ARG A 429 -2.10 -14.11 -26.56
CA ARG A 429 -2.36 -14.56 -25.18
C ARG A 429 -2.93 -15.98 -25.08
N PHE A 430 -3.66 -16.46 -26.09
CA PHE A 430 -4.21 -17.83 -26.14
C PHE A 430 -3.45 -18.75 -27.10
N GLY A 431 -2.51 -18.22 -27.90
CA GLY A 431 -1.56 -18.97 -28.72
C GLY A 431 -0.20 -19.06 -28.03
N ASP A 432 0.78 -18.31 -28.52
CA ASP A 432 2.19 -18.31 -28.06
C ASP A 432 2.35 -18.27 -26.53
N ARG A 433 1.48 -17.55 -25.82
CA ARG A 433 1.52 -17.36 -24.36
C ARG A 433 0.50 -18.19 -23.57
N ALA A 434 -0.10 -19.23 -24.17
CA ALA A 434 -1.15 -20.05 -23.54
C ALA A 434 -0.75 -20.72 -22.21
N ASN A 435 0.56 -20.86 -21.94
CA ASN A 435 1.12 -21.41 -20.70
C ASN A 435 1.85 -20.36 -19.83
N GLU A 436 1.84 -19.08 -20.22
CA GLU A 436 2.47 -17.97 -19.47
C GLU A 436 1.46 -17.13 -18.68
N LEU A 437 0.17 -17.31 -18.98
CA LEU A 437 -0.94 -16.49 -18.49
C LEU A 437 -2.01 -17.35 -17.84
N GLY A 438 -2.60 -16.89 -16.74
CA GLY A 438 -3.85 -17.44 -16.21
C GLY A 438 -5.07 -16.76 -16.87
N HIS A 439 -5.85 -17.51 -17.66
CA HIS A 439 -6.97 -16.96 -18.44
C HIS A 439 -8.28 -16.89 -17.67
N VAL A 440 -8.44 -17.75 -16.66
CA VAL A 440 -9.62 -17.76 -15.78
C VAL A 440 -9.16 -17.73 -14.32
N GLU A 441 -9.67 -16.76 -13.58
CA GLU A 441 -9.51 -16.63 -12.14
C GLU A 441 -10.62 -17.41 -11.42
N PHE A 442 -10.25 -18.03 -10.31
CA PHE A 442 -11.14 -18.66 -9.35
C PHE A 442 -10.91 -18.05 -7.96
N ILE A 443 -12.02 -17.72 -7.29
CA ILE A 443 -12.04 -17.23 -5.90
C ILE A 443 -12.98 -18.11 -5.10
N PHE A 444 -12.58 -18.58 -3.91
CA PHE A 444 -13.44 -19.41 -3.05
C PHE A 444 -13.54 -18.94 -1.60
N ASP A 445 -14.76 -18.63 -1.14
CA ASP A 445 -15.02 -18.35 0.27
C ASP A 445 -16.38 -18.84 0.78
N LEU A 446 -16.51 -18.91 2.11
CA LEU A 446 -17.69 -19.31 2.85
C LEU A 446 -18.73 -18.19 2.91
N ALA A 447 -19.29 -17.78 1.76
CA ALA A 447 -20.43 -16.85 1.67
C ALA A 447 -21.20 -17.10 0.37
N ASN A 448 -22.42 -16.57 0.23
CA ASN A 448 -23.22 -16.67 -0.99
C ASN A 448 -23.14 -15.41 -1.86
N TRP A 449 -22.45 -15.49 -3.01
CA TRP A 449 -22.35 -14.42 -4.02
C TRP A 449 -23.02 -14.82 -5.35
N GLY A 450 -24.04 -15.69 -5.32
CA GLY A 450 -24.85 -16.04 -6.48
C GLY A 450 -25.96 -15.02 -6.77
N ILE A 451 -26.50 -15.01 -7.99
CA ILE A 451 -27.65 -14.15 -8.34
C ILE A 451 -28.96 -14.76 -7.78
N ASP A 452 -29.16 -14.55 -6.48
CA ASP A 452 -30.44 -14.72 -5.79
C ASP A 452 -31.11 -16.10 -5.92
N LYS A 453 -30.38 -17.17 -5.60
CA LYS A 453 -30.88 -18.40 -4.92
C LYS A 453 -29.71 -19.20 -4.31
N PRO A 454 -29.95 -19.96 -3.23
CA PRO A 454 -31.09 -19.89 -2.30
C PRO A 454 -30.93 -18.70 -1.32
N PRO A 455 -31.99 -18.33 -0.55
CA PRO A 455 -31.88 -17.27 0.44
C PRO A 455 -30.88 -17.63 1.54
N ILE A 456 -30.11 -16.62 1.95
CA ILE A 456 -28.75 -16.75 2.50
C ILE A 456 -28.66 -17.53 3.82
N THR A 457 -29.72 -17.59 4.63
CA THR A 457 -29.78 -18.35 5.89
C THR A 457 -30.94 -19.36 5.97
N LEU A 458 -31.58 -19.70 4.83
CA LEU A 458 -32.87 -20.41 4.82
C LEU A 458 -32.80 -21.81 5.48
N GLY A 459 -33.39 -21.91 6.68
CA GLY A 459 -33.47 -23.16 7.44
C GLY A 459 -32.19 -23.51 8.23
N GLY A 460 -31.35 -22.52 8.56
CA GLY A 460 -30.10 -22.76 9.30
C GLY A 460 -29.00 -23.38 8.46
N LYS A 461 -29.04 -23.13 7.14
CA LYS A 461 -28.00 -23.53 6.19
C LYS A 461 -27.00 -22.38 6.01
N ARG A 462 -25.75 -22.76 5.73
CA ARG A 462 -24.67 -21.85 5.36
C ARG A 462 -24.11 -22.26 4.00
N TYR A 463 -23.54 -21.30 3.27
CA TYR A 463 -23.15 -21.47 1.88
C TYR A 463 -21.69 -21.07 1.62
N ALA A 464 -21.16 -21.50 0.49
CA ALA A 464 -19.87 -21.07 -0.03
C ALA A 464 -19.95 -20.86 -1.54
N SER A 465 -19.12 -19.97 -2.07
CA SER A 465 -19.12 -19.57 -3.47
C SER A 465 -17.77 -19.84 -4.11
N LEU A 466 -17.77 -20.52 -5.26
CA LEU A 466 -16.64 -20.54 -6.20
C LEU A 466 -16.98 -19.58 -7.35
N LEU A 467 -16.33 -18.42 -7.37
CA LEU A 467 -16.37 -17.53 -8.53
C LEU A 467 -15.46 -18.06 -9.62
N GLN A 468 -15.87 -17.82 -10.85
CA GLN A 468 -15.11 -18.05 -12.07
C GLN A 468 -15.15 -16.77 -12.91
N ILE A 469 -13.99 -16.16 -13.16
CA ILE A 469 -13.86 -14.83 -13.77
C ILE A 469 -12.93 -14.90 -15.00
N LEU A 470 -13.45 -14.53 -16.17
CA LEU A 470 -12.67 -14.55 -17.42
C LEU A 470 -11.80 -13.29 -17.54
N GLN A 471 -10.47 -13.47 -17.53
CA GLN A 471 -9.48 -12.39 -17.47
C GLN A 471 -9.13 -11.78 -18.85
N TYR A 472 -9.37 -12.51 -19.94
CA TYR A 472 -9.05 -12.06 -21.30
C TYR A 472 -10.20 -12.21 -22.31
N PRO A 473 -11.37 -11.60 -22.09
CA PRO A 473 -12.47 -11.76 -23.02
C PRO A 473 -12.21 -11.12 -24.40
N PHE A 474 -12.82 -11.73 -25.41
CA PHE A 474 -12.89 -11.32 -26.80
C PHE A 474 -14.06 -10.38 -27.09
N ALA A 475 -15.10 -10.36 -26.25
CA ALA A 475 -16.17 -9.35 -26.26
C ALA A 475 -15.58 -7.93 -26.18
N ILE A 476 -16.08 -7.01 -27.02
CA ILE A 476 -15.69 -5.60 -27.05
C ILE A 476 -16.97 -4.78 -27.06
N GLY A 477 -17.06 -3.85 -26.12
CA GLY A 477 -18.24 -3.02 -25.91
C GLY A 477 -18.07 -1.58 -26.37
N SER A 478 -18.92 -0.71 -25.83
CA SER A 478 -18.81 0.75 -25.95
C SER A 478 -19.40 1.45 -24.71
N VAL A 479 -18.95 2.69 -24.48
CA VAL A 479 -19.59 3.63 -23.56
C VAL A 479 -19.73 4.95 -24.30
N HIS A 480 -20.95 5.45 -24.42
CA HIS A 480 -21.30 6.58 -25.27
C HIS A 480 -22.44 7.42 -24.67
N ILE A 481 -22.44 8.73 -24.90
CA ILE A 481 -23.63 9.56 -24.67
C ILE A 481 -24.65 9.40 -25.80
N GLN A 482 -25.93 9.43 -25.45
CA GLN A 482 -27.06 9.54 -26.38
C GLN A 482 -27.82 10.85 -26.14
N PRO A 483 -28.44 11.44 -27.17
CA PRO A 483 -29.36 12.56 -26.99
C PRO A 483 -30.42 12.26 -25.93
N PRO A 484 -30.94 13.27 -25.19
CA PRO A 484 -31.99 13.05 -24.21
C PRO A 484 -33.19 12.33 -24.83
N ALA A 485 -33.79 11.39 -24.08
CA ALA A 485 -34.96 10.67 -24.55
C ALA A 485 -36.12 11.66 -24.75
N VAL A 486 -36.76 11.61 -25.92
CA VAL A 486 -37.82 12.54 -26.37
C VAL A 486 -39.02 12.59 -25.40
N GLU A 487 -39.22 11.51 -24.62
CA GLU A 487 -40.30 11.35 -23.64
C GLU A 487 -39.90 11.76 -22.22
N SER A 488 -38.66 12.19 -21.99
CA SER A 488 -38.15 12.58 -20.67
C SER A 488 -38.07 14.10 -20.50
N ASN A 489 -38.36 14.59 -19.29
CA ASN A 489 -38.12 15.99 -18.91
C ASN A 489 -36.64 16.32 -18.66
N SER A 490 -35.71 15.41 -18.92
CA SER A 490 -34.26 15.66 -18.80
C SER A 490 -33.73 16.38 -20.03
N THR A 491 -32.94 17.43 -19.83
CA THR A 491 -32.14 18.07 -20.88
C THR A 491 -30.74 17.47 -21.01
N LEU A 492 -30.33 16.59 -20.10
CA LEU A 492 -29.01 15.97 -20.07
C LEU A 492 -28.94 14.72 -20.96
N PRO A 493 -27.86 14.53 -21.75
CA PRO A 493 -27.63 13.30 -22.50
C PRO A 493 -27.63 12.05 -21.63
N ARG A 494 -28.26 10.96 -22.08
CA ARG A 494 -28.25 9.67 -21.37
C ARG A 494 -26.92 8.97 -21.63
N LEU A 495 -26.30 8.41 -20.59
CA LEU A 495 -25.17 7.50 -20.76
C LEU A 495 -25.65 6.10 -21.16
N THR A 496 -25.02 5.55 -22.19
CA THR A 496 -25.22 4.18 -22.68
C THR A 496 -23.95 3.36 -22.42
N ILE A 497 -24.10 2.23 -21.75
CA ILE A 497 -23.05 1.27 -21.41
C ILE A 497 -23.42 -0.07 -22.03
N ASP A 498 -22.63 -0.55 -23.00
CA ASP A 498 -22.88 -1.82 -23.67
C ASP A 498 -21.59 -2.66 -23.73
N PRO A 499 -21.34 -3.57 -22.76
CA PRO A 499 -20.15 -4.42 -22.77
C PRO A 499 -20.18 -5.53 -23.84
N GLN A 500 -21.35 -5.87 -24.37
CA GLN A 500 -21.56 -7.00 -25.29
C GLN A 500 -21.06 -8.34 -24.73
N TYR A 501 -21.32 -8.58 -23.45
CA TYR A 501 -20.97 -9.81 -22.73
C TYR A 501 -21.49 -11.06 -23.44
N PHE A 502 -20.61 -12.03 -23.69
CA PHE A 502 -20.84 -13.21 -24.55
C PHE A 502 -21.37 -12.88 -25.97
N GLY A 503 -21.05 -11.70 -26.50
CA GLY A 503 -21.63 -11.15 -27.74
C GLY A 503 -20.60 -10.44 -28.64
N GLY A 504 -21.10 -9.47 -29.42
CA GLY A 504 -20.28 -8.77 -30.42
C GLY A 504 -19.81 -9.70 -31.56
N ARG A 505 -18.56 -9.52 -32.00
CA ARG A 505 -17.95 -10.29 -33.10
C ARG A 505 -17.40 -11.66 -32.67
N ASP A 506 -16.73 -11.70 -31.53
CA ASP A 506 -15.91 -12.84 -31.10
C ASP A 506 -16.25 -13.34 -29.68
N GLY A 507 -17.15 -12.68 -28.95
CA GLY A 507 -17.49 -13.03 -27.56
C GLY A 507 -18.22 -14.37 -27.38
N HIS A 508 -18.55 -15.08 -28.46
CA HIS A 508 -18.94 -16.49 -28.37
C HIS A 508 -17.78 -17.37 -27.86
N ILE A 509 -16.53 -16.98 -28.11
CA ILE A 509 -15.34 -17.68 -27.61
C ILE A 509 -15.27 -17.60 -26.08
N ASP A 510 -15.67 -16.47 -25.50
CA ASP A 510 -15.70 -16.23 -24.05
C ASP A 510 -16.66 -17.22 -23.34
N LEU A 511 -17.80 -17.51 -23.97
CA LEU A 511 -18.76 -18.49 -23.46
C LEU A 511 -18.22 -19.93 -23.52
N GLU A 512 -17.51 -20.31 -24.59
CA GLU A 512 -16.90 -21.64 -24.70
C GLU A 512 -15.71 -21.81 -23.73
N ILE A 513 -14.95 -20.75 -23.46
CA ILE A 513 -13.91 -20.75 -22.42
C ILE A 513 -14.56 -20.89 -21.04
N ALA A 514 -15.59 -20.11 -20.73
CA ALA A 514 -16.30 -20.17 -19.44
C ALA A 514 -16.98 -21.53 -19.20
N LEU A 515 -17.53 -22.15 -20.25
CA LEU A 515 -18.06 -23.51 -20.22
C LEU A 515 -16.96 -24.54 -19.92
N SER A 516 -15.84 -24.47 -20.64
CA SER A 516 -14.73 -25.42 -20.49
C SER A 516 -14.06 -25.29 -19.11
N ALA A 517 -13.93 -24.07 -18.60
CA ALA A 517 -13.45 -23.80 -17.26
C ALA A 517 -14.39 -24.37 -16.19
N HIS A 518 -15.71 -24.23 -16.36
CA HIS A 518 -16.69 -24.75 -15.40
C HIS A 518 -16.66 -26.28 -15.34
N ARG A 519 -16.62 -26.95 -16.50
CA ARG A 519 -16.44 -28.42 -16.61
C ARG A 519 -15.15 -28.93 -15.97
N TRP A 520 -14.10 -28.11 -15.94
CA TRP A 520 -12.89 -28.43 -15.21
C TRP A 520 -13.02 -28.18 -13.71
N ALA A 521 -13.72 -27.10 -13.32
CA ALA A 521 -13.95 -26.68 -11.94
C ALA A 521 -14.91 -27.61 -11.17
N GLU A 522 -15.77 -28.38 -11.82
CA GLU A 522 -16.60 -29.45 -11.21
C GLU A 522 -15.78 -30.43 -10.35
N LYS A 523 -14.47 -30.58 -10.60
CA LYS A 523 -13.55 -31.38 -9.79
C LYS A 523 -13.34 -30.81 -8.39
N PHE A 524 -13.36 -29.49 -8.23
CA PHE A 524 -13.02 -28.78 -6.99
C PHE A 524 -13.92 -29.20 -5.81
N SER A 525 -15.23 -29.31 -6.04
CA SER A 525 -16.21 -29.61 -4.98
C SER A 525 -16.11 -31.04 -4.44
N SER A 526 -15.45 -31.94 -5.17
CA SER A 526 -15.17 -33.33 -4.77
C SER A 526 -13.70 -33.57 -4.38
N ALA A 527 -12.84 -32.57 -4.53
CA ALA A 527 -11.43 -32.66 -4.19
C ALA A 527 -11.20 -32.53 -2.68
N GLN A 528 -10.38 -33.42 -2.13
CA GLN A 528 -9.95 -33.34 -0.73
C GLN A 528 -8.76 -32.36 -0.61
N PRO A 529 -8.67 -31.59 0.49
CA PRO A 529 -9.54 -31.61 1.67
C PRO A 529 -10.85 -30.80 1.58
N MET A 530 -11.11 -29.93 0.58
CA MET A 530 -12.31 -29.06 0.57
C MET A 530 -13.64 -29.84 0.63
N ALA A 531 -13.72 -31.01 0.00
CA ALA A 531 -14.86 -31.92 0.05
C ALA A 531 -15.14 -32.52 1.46
N SER A 532 -14.39 -32.13 2.50
CA SER A 532 -14.75 -32.37 3.91
C SER A 532 -15.71 -31.32 4.49
N ILE A 533 -15.80 -30.12 3.89
CA ILE A 533 -16.70 -29.04 4.34
C ILE A 533 -17.84 -28.73 3.36
N ILE A 534 -17.76 -29.20 2.12
CA ILE A 534 -18.84 -29.08 1.12
C ILE A 534 -19.79 -30.28 1.25
N HIS A 535 -21.07 -30.01 1.53
CA HIS A 535 -22.12 -31.04 1.57
C HIS A 535 -22.71 -31.34 0.19
N LYS A 536 -22.95 -30.31 -0.63
CA LYS A 536 -23.36 -30.45 -2.04
C LYS A 536 -23.20 -29.15 -2.82
N GLN A 537 -23.18 -29.28 -4.14
CA GLN A 537 -23.44 -28.16 -5.06
C GLN A 537 -24.94 -27.80 -5.04
N VAL A 538 -25.23 -26.51 -5.20
CA VAL A 538 -26.60 -25.94 -5.24
C VAL A 538 -26.84 -25.25 -6.58
N HIS A 539 -25.91 -24.40 -7.02
CA HIS A 539 -25.93 -23.78 -8.35
C HIS A 539 -24.56 -23.91 -9.06
N PRO A 540 -24.54 -24.23 -10.37
CA PRO A 540 -25.65 -24.80 -11.12
C PRO A 540 -26.08 -26.13 -10.50
N SER A 541 -27.39 -26.39 -10.51
CA SER A 541 -27.96 -27.66 -10.07
C SER A 541 -27.58 -28.80 -11.03
N LEU A 542 -27.76 -30.04 -10.58
CA LEU A 542 -27.42 -31.23 -11.38
C LEU A 542 -28.20 -31.35 -12.69
N ASP A 543 -29.38 -30.71 -12.81
CA ASP A 543 -30.14 -30.68 -14.06
C ASP A 543 -29.72 -29.51 -14.98
N GLU A 544 -29.31 -28.36 -14.44
CA GLU A 544 -28.72 -27.25 -15.21
C GLU A 544 -27.36 -27.66 -15.79
N ALA A 545 -26.47 -28.22 -14.97
CA ALA A 545 -25.15 -28.69 -15.38
C ALA A 545 -25.19 -29.96 -16.27
N LYS A 546 -26.34 -30.65 -16.37
CA LYS A 546 -26.48 -31.99 -16.99
C LYS A 546 -26.00 -32.11 -18.44
N THR A 547 -26.04 -31.01 -19.18
CA THR A 547 -25.64 -30.94 -20.59
C THR A 547 -24.95 -29.61 -20.85
N ASP A 548 -24.09 -29.55 -21.87
CA ASP A 548 -23.35 -28.33 -22.16
C ASP A 548 -24.26 -27.16 -22.59
N GLU A 549 -25.42 -27.42 -23.21
CA GLU A 549 -26.36 -26.32 -23.53
C GLU A 549 -27.19 -25.87 -22.31
N GLY A 550 -27.49 -26.79 -21.39
CA GLY A 550 -28.03 -26.41 -20.07
C GLY A 550 -27.05 -25.51 -19.31
N LEU A 551 -25.76 -25.86 -19.34
CA LEU A 551 -24.70 -25.09 -18.70
C LEU A 551 -24.43 -23.77 -19.45
N ARG A 552 -24.46 -23.71 -20.79
CA ARG A 552 -24.41 -22.43 -21.53
C ARG A 552 -25.59 -21.52 -21.20
N THR A 553 -26.79 -22.07 -21.07
CA THR A 553 -27.97 -21.32 -20.63
C THR A 553 -27.76 -20.77 -19.22
N TRP A 554 -27.36 -21.61 -18.27
CA TRP A 554 -27.03 -21.17 -16.91
C TRP A 554 -25.95 -20.08 -16.88
N LEU A 555 -24.89 -20.18 -17.69
CA LEU A 555 -23.84 -19.15 -17.82
C LEU A 555 -24.43 -17.82 -18.35
N ARG A 556 -25.32 -17.85 -19.34
CA ARG A 556 -26.02 -16.65 -19.86
C ARG A 556 -26.97 -16.04 -18.82
N ASP A 557 -27.62 -16.85 -18.00
CA ASP A 557 -28.54 -16.43 -16.94
C ASP A 557 -27.84 -15.90 -15.69
N ASN A 558 -26.65 -16.42 -15.36
CA ASN A 558 -25.96 -16.18 -14.07
C ASN A 558 -24.65 -15.39 -14.21
N ALA A 559 -24.29 -14.94 -15.42
CA ALA A 559 -23.16 -14.03 -15.60
C ALA A 559 -23.41 -12.64 -14.98
N VAL A 560 -22.39 -12.10 -14.32
CA VAL A 560 -22.32 -10.72 -13.81
C VAL A 560 -21.08 -10.01 -14.32
N THR A 561 -21.02 -8.70 -14.11
CA THR A 561 -19.80 -7.91 -14.31
C THR A 561 -18.80 -8.20 -13.17
N ASP A 562 -17.51 -8.30 -13.48
CA ASP A 562 -16.42 -8.28 -12.49
C ASP A 562 -15.99 -6.84 -12.14
N TRP A 563 -16.81 -5.86 -12.53
CA TRP A 563 -16.59 -4.43 -12.28
C TRP A 563 -15.21 -3.87 -12.73
N HIS A 564 -14.52 -4.53 -13.65
CA HIS A 564 -13.19 -4.14 -14.17
C HIS A 564 -13.20 -3.65 -15.65
N PRO A 565 -13.94 -2.59 -16.02
CA PRO A 565 -13.91 -2.03 -17.37
C PRO A 565 -12.65 -1.19 -17.64
N VAL A 566 -12.13 -1.28 -18.87
CA VAL A 566 -10.92 -0.60 -19.34
C VAL A 566 -11.08 -0.09 -20.79
N GLY A 567 -10.09 0.65 -21.29
CA GLY A 567 -9.90 0.90 -22.73
C GLY A 567 -10.82 1.95 -23.39
N THR A 568 -11.81 2.50 -22.69
CA THR A 568 -12.72 3.55 -23.22
C THR A 568 -12.03 4.84 -23.65
N CYS A 569 -10.78 5.07 -23.21
CA CYS A 569 -9.92 6.16 -23.66
C CYS A 569 -8.50 5.62 -23.97
N ALA A 570 -8.42 4.41 -24.53
CA ALA A 570 -7.19 3.62 -24.66
C ALA A 570 -5.99 4.38 -25.25
N MET A 571 -4.79 4.04 -24.77
CA MET A 571 -3.54 4.42 -25.41
C MET A 571 -3.47 3.89 -26.85
N GLY A 572 -3.04 4.76 -27.78
CA GLY A 572 -3.12 4.53 -29.22
C GLY A 572 -2.09 3.57 -29.82
N GLY A 573 -0.96 3.32 -29.15
CA GLY A 573 0.14 2.52 -29.70
C GLY A 573 0.71 3.10 -31.00
N ASP A 574 1.32 2.24 -31.82
CA ASP A 574 1.88 2.58 -33.14
C ASP A 574 0.84 3.18 -34.10
N ALA A 575 -0.45 2.87 -33.92
CA ALA A 575 -1.55 3.43 -34.69
C ALA A 575 -1.97 4.86 -34.24
N GLY A 576 -1.42 5.35 -33.13
CA GLY A 576 -1.64 6.71 -32.62
C GLY A 576 -3.11 7.07 -32.46
N ALA A 577 -3.50 8.26 -32.95
CA ALA A 577 -4.88 8.75 -32.93
C ALA A 577 -5.88 7.94 -33.77
N ALA A 578 -5.41 6.99 -34.59
CA ALA A 578 -6.28 6.03 -35.28
C ALA A 578 -6.48 4.73 -34.46
N GLY A 579 -5.62 4.47 -33.47
CA GLY A 579 -5.73 3.34 -32.54
C GLY A 579 -6.40 3.69 -31.20
N GLY A 580 -6.32 4.94 -30.73
CA GLY A 580 -6.82 5.29 -29.39
C GLY A 580 -7.00 6.79 -29.16
N VAL A 581 -7.37 7.14 -27.92
CA VAL A 581 -7.75 8.50 -27.49
C VAL A 581 -6.54 9.27 -26.93
N VAL A 582 -5.60 8.56 -26.30
CA VAL A 582 -4.39 9.16 -25.71
C VAL A 582 -3.09 8.57 -26.26
N ASP A 583 -2.01 9.31 -26.14
CA ASP A 583 -0.65 8.84 -26.44
C ASP A 583 0.02 8.10 -25.27
N GLU A 584 1.28 7.67 -25.46
CA GLU A 584 2.08 6.98 -24.45
C GLU A 584 2.39 7.87 -23.24
N ARG A 585 2.08 9.18 -23.32
CA ARG A 585 2.15 10.18 -22.26
C ARG A 585 0.79 10.58 -21.71
N LEU A 586 -0.25 9.82 -22.01
CA LEU A 586 -1.62 10.01 -21.58
C LEU A 586 -2.25 11.34 -22.04
N ARG A 587 -1.68 12.02 -23.04
CA ARG A 587 -2.20 13.26 -23.61
C ARG A 587 -3.28 12.95 -24.63
N VAL A 588 -4.42 13.66 -24.59
CA VAL A 588 -5.51 13.48 -25.57
C VAL A 588 -5.08 13.97 -26.95
N TYR A 589 -5.25 13.13 -27.98
CA TYR A 589 -4.86 13.49 -29.34
C TYR A 589 -5.59 14.75 -29.85
N GLY A 590 -4.82 15.70 -30.38
CA GLY A 590 -5.35 16.96 -30.92
C GLY A 590 -5.65 18.06 -29.88
N VAL A 591 -5.58 17.76 -28.58
CA VAL A 591 -5.91 18.71 -27.49
C VAL A 591 -4.68 18.98 -26.63
N LYS A 592 -4.17 20.21 -26.66
CA LYS A 592 -3.08 20.66 -25.78
C LYS A 592 -3.61 20.86 -24.35
N GLY A 593 -2.84 20.42 -23.35
CA GLY A 593 -3.17 20.66 -21.94
C GLY A 593 -4.31 19.80 -21.41
N LEU A 594 -4.57 18.64 -22.01
CA LEU A 594 -5.54 17.66 -21.52
C LEU A 594 -4.90 16.26 -21.46
N ARG A 595 -5.09 15.58 -20.33
CA ARG A 595 -4.77 14.15 -20.16
C ARG A 595 -5.97 13.37 -19.66
N VAL A 596 -5.94 12.06 -19.88
CA VAL A 596 -6.80 11.10 -19.16
C VAL A 596 -5.90 10.20 -18.32
N VAL A 597 -6.17 10.04 -17.03
CA VAL A 597 -5.34 9.25 -16.10
C VAL A 597 -6.26 8.43 -15.19
N ASP A 598 -6.80 7.35 -15.74
CA ASP A 598 -7.53 6.28 -15.04
C ASP A 598 -7.58 5.00 -15.91
N ALA A 599 -8.33 3.98 -15.49
CA ALA A 599 -8.43 2.69 -16.18
C ALA A 599 -8.91 2.74 -17.64
N SER A 600 -9.56 3.83 -18.07
CA SER A 600 -9.92 4.07 -19.47
C SER A 600 -8.74 4.00 -20.43
N VAL A 601 -7.51 4.34 -20.00
CA VAL A 601 -6.34 4.41 -20.90
C VAL A 601 -5.68 3.05 -21.18
N MET A 602 -5.98 2.02 -20.37
CA MET A 602 -5.39 0.69 -20.49
C MET A 602 -5.79 0.06 -21.85
N PRO A 603 -4.86 -0.17 -22.79
CA PRO A 603 -5.21 -0.46 -24.19
C PRO A 603 -5.58 -1.91 -24.47
N LEU A 604 -5.36 -2.80 -23.50
CA LEU A 604 -5.76 -4.20 -23.45
C LEU A 604 -6.04 -4.52 -21.98
N GLN A 605 -6.98 -5.44 -21.70
CA GLN A 605 -7.24 -5.91 -20.33
C GLN A 605 -6.00 -6.55 -19.70
N ILE A 606 -5.96 -6.61 -18.37
CA ILE A 606 -4.92 -7.31 -17.60
C ILE A 606 -5.54 -8.41 -16.73
N SER A 607 -4.76 -9.43 -16.43
CA SER A 607 -5.13 -10.54 -15.54
C SER A 607 -4.89 -10.21 -14.06
N ALA A 608 -5.56 -9.16 -13.56
CA ALA A 608 -5.48 -8.71 -12.17
C ALA A 608 -6.63 -7.77 -11.76
N HIS A 609 -6.88 -7.71 -10.45
CA HIS A 609 -7.71 -6.70 -9.81
C HIS A 609 -7.09 -5.32 -10.02
N LEU A 610 -7.87 -4.38 -10.56
CA LEU A 610 -7.27 -3.21 -11.22
C LEU A 610 -6.66 -2.17 -10.24
N GLN A 611 -6.78 -2.28 -8.91
CA GLN A 611 -6.38 -1.21 -7.98
C GLN A 611 -4.88 -0.90 -8.09
N ALA A 612 -4.01 -1.90 -7.96
CA ALA A 612 -2.56 -1.70 -8.03
C ALA A 612 -2.13 -0.96 -9.31
N THR A 613 -2.69 -1.36 -10.46
CA THR A 613 -2.40 -0.72 -11.76
C THR A 613 -3.03 0.66 -11.91
N LYS A 614 -4.24 0.89 -11.38
CA LYS A 614 -4.89 2.23 -11.36
C LYS A 614 -4.06 3.26 -10.57
N GLU A 615 -3.32 2.80 -9.56
CA GLU A 615 -2.45 3.65 -8.75
C GLU A 615 -1.07 3.91 -9.38
N VAL A 616 -0.66 3.09 -10.36
CA VAL A 616 0.48 3.36 -11.28
C VAL A 616 0.10 4.45 -12.27
N SER A 617 -0.18 5.62 -11.70
CA SER A 617 -0.42 6.92 -12.32
C SER A 617 0.91 7.53 -12.79
N GLU A 618 1.77 6.71 -13.41
CA GLU A 618 3.23 6.88 -13.45
C GLU A 618 3.70 8.24 -13.98
N TYR A 619 2.88 8.83 -14.84
CA TYR A 619 3.14 10.08 -15.50
C TYR A 619 3.40 11.28 -14.60
N ILE A 620 3.10 11.26 -13.30
CA ILE A 620 3.24 12.48 -12.48
C ILE A 620 4.68 13.00 -12.42
N ARG A 621 5.69 12.12 -12.46
CA ARG A 621 7.12 12.53 -12.59
C ARG A 621 7.43 13.19 -13.95
N ARG A 622 6.64 12.89 -14.99
CA ARG A 622 6.66 13.50 -16.35
C ARG A 622 5.62 14.63 -16.56
N ILE A 623 4.67 14.85 -15.65
CA ILE A 623 3.77 16.03 -15.63
C ILE A 623 4.51 17.21 -15.00
N ALA A 624 5.19 16.99 -13.86
CA ALA A 624 5.87 18.06 -13.11
C ALA A 624 7.19 18.54 -13.73
N SER A 625 7.99 17.63 -14.31
CA SER A 625 9.40 17.91 -14.66
C SER A 625 9.62 18.92 -15.80
N GLY A 626 8.61 19.22 -16.62
CA GLY A 626 8.66 20.31 -17.60
C GLY A 626 9.73 20.21 -18.70
N THR A 627 10.41 19.07 -18.86
CA THR A 627 11.54 18.89 -19.78
C THR A 627 11.11 18.73 -21.24
N ASP A 628 10.43 19.73 -21.79
CA ASP A 628 10.16 19.86 -23.22
C ASP A 628 11.43 20.33 -23.96
N ARG A 629 12.41 19.42 -24.08
CA ARG A 629 13.64 19.59 -24.86
C ARG A 629 13.95 18.45 -25.83
N SER A 630 13.17 17.37 -25.80
CA SER A 630 13.07 16.44 -26.93
C SER A 630 12.30 17.12 -28.05
N ARG A 631 12.97 17.40 -29.18
CA ARG A 631 12.41 18.10 -30.35
C ARG A 631 10.99 17.66 -30.69
N LEU A 632 10.15 18.62 -31.07
CA LEU A 632 8.99 18.37 -31.93
C LEU A 632 9.39 17.39 -33.04
N HIS A 633 8.78 16.21 -33.07
CA HIS A 633 8.84 15.37 -34.26
C HIS A 633 8.11 16.13 -35.38
N PRO A 634 8.80 16.54 -36.47
CA PRO A 634 8.12 17.17 -37.58
C PRO A 634 7.18 16.15 -38.23
N ASP A 635 6.12 16.67 -38.86
CA ASP A 635 5.00 15.90 -39.36
C ASP A 635 5.45 14.73 -40.26
N VAL A 636 4.88 13.53 -40.06
CA VAL A 636 5.14 12.34 -40.88
C VAL A 636 4.46 12.49 -42.24
N ALA A 637 4.98 13.41 -43.05
CA ALA A 637 4.60 13.63 -44.43
C ALA A 637 5.21 12.54 -45.30
N TYR A 638 4.49 11.42 -45.42
CA TYR A 638 4.88 10.23 -46.19
C TYR A 638 5.32 10.59 -47.63
N LYS A 639 6.62 10.47 -47.94
CA LYS A 639 7.17 10.58 -49.30
C LYS A 639 8.51 9.89 -49.48
N ARG A 640 8.75 9.42 -50.71
CA ARG A 640 9.93 8.66 -51.15
C ARG A 640 11.21 9.51 -51.18
N GLY A 641 12.35 8.84 -50.97
CA GLY A 641 13.44 8.89 -51.96
C GLY A 641 14.78 9.48 -51.54
N ASP A 642 15.80 8.62 -51.62
CA ASP A 642 17.22 8.92 -51.86
C ASP A 642 18.03 9.73 -50.82
N LYS A 643 19.33 9.84 -51.10
CA LYS A 643 20.43 10.07 -50.15
C LYS A 643 21.21 11.35 -50.48
N ASP A 644 21.75 12.02 -49.45
CA ASP A 644 23.20 12.33 -49.30
C ASP A 644 23.47 13.38 -48.18
N LEU A 645 24.75 13.66 -47.93
CA LEU A 645 25.35 14.40 -46.78
C LEU A 645 26.12 15.67 -47.28
N PRO A 646 26.79 16.54 -46.45
CA PRO A 646 26.84 16.68 -44.98
C PRO A 646 26.54 18.13 -44.41
N PRO A 647 27.44 18.99 -43.80
CA PRO A 647 27.22 19.44 -42.39
C PRO A 647 27.48 20.94 -42.01
N ARG A 648 27.35 21.26 -40.70
CA ARG A 648 27.84 22.48 -39.93
C ARG A 648 27.00 23.78 -40.09
N LEU A 649 26.99 24.81 -39.21
CA LEU A 649 27.70 25.24 -37.96
C LEU A 649 26.70 25.91 -36.95
N PRO A 650 27.09 26.31 -35.71
CA PRO A 650 26.21 26.88 -34.67
C PRO A 650 26.33 28.41 -34.46
N ILE A 651 25.41 29.02 -33.68
CA ILE A 651 25.42 30.45 -33.29
C ILE A 651 25.10 30.63 -31.78
N ARG A 652 25.70 31.62 -31.11
CA ARG A 652 25.43 32.11 -29.74
C ARG A 652 24.99 33.58 -29.76
N TYR A 653 24.15 33.99 -28.80
CA TYR A 653 24.00 35.34 -28.16
C TYR A 653 22.88 35.20 -27.10
N SER A 654 22.69 35.95 -26.01
CA SER A 654 23.47 36.78 -25.06
C SER A 654 22.45 37.68 -24.33
N GLU A 655 22.53 37.87 -23.01
CA GLU A 655 21.63 38.75 -22.24
C GLU A 655 21.87 40.26 -22.46
N PRO A 656 21.03 41.18 -21.91
CA PRO A 656 21.49 41.89 -20.69
C PRO A 656 20.42 42.45 -19.68
N ASN A 657 20.69 42.24 -18.38
CA ASN A 657 20.65 43.18 -17.21
C ASN A 657 19.70 44.41 -17.09
N ALA A 658 18.95 44.48 -15.96
CA ALA A 658 18.75 45.64 -15.04
C ALA A 658 18.10 45.13 -13.70
N ARG A 659 18.47 45.47 -12.43
CA ARG A 659 18.69 46.74 -11.68
C ARG A 659 17.38 47.58 -11.53
N LYS A 660 16.85 48.02 -10.37
CA LYS A 660 17.26 48.29 -8.93
C LYS A 660 15.96 48.18 -8.02
N VAL A 661 15.81 48.49 -6.69
CA VAL A 661 16.56 49.18 -5.60
C VAL A 661 16.16 48.66 -4.16
N TRP A 662 16.54 49.38 -3.07
CA TRP A 662 16.32 49.17 -1.61
C TRP A 662 15.00 49.83 -1.07
N VAL A 663 14.54 49.85 0.22
CA VAL A 663 15.17 50.11 1.57
C VAL A 663 14.32 49.50 2.75
N LEU A 664 14.92 49.39 3.96
CA LEU A 664 14.37 48.90 5.24
C LEU A 664 13.30 49.79 5.92
N GLY A 665 12.59 49.24 6.92
CA GLY A 665 11.94 49.99 8.01
C GLY A 665 11.29 49.11 9.10
N SER A 666 11.41 49.48 10.38
CA SER A 666 10.76 48.83 11.53
C SER A 666 10.40 49.85 12.62
N PHE A 667 9.27 49.69 13.33
CA PHE A 667 9.09 49.89 14.78
C PHE A 667 7.60 49.65 15.19
N ALA A 668 7.21 49.89 16.45
CA ALA A 668 6.06 49.25 17.09
C ALA A 668 5.22 50.16 18.02
N ILE A 669 4.04 49.62 18.42
CA ILE A 669 3.14 50.03 19.53
C ILE A 669 2.33 51.34 19.35
N GLY A 670 1.01 51.22 19.59
CA GLY A 670 0.03 52.31 19.78
C GLY A 670 -1.27 51.73 20.36
N ALA A 671 -2.05 52.49 21.14
CA ALA A 671 -3.08 51.94 22.03
C ALA A 671 -4.50 52.59 21.93
N HIS A 672 -5.45 51.92 22.60
CA HIS A 672 -6.85 52.25 22.96
C HIS A 672 -7.16 53.72 23.35
N PRO A 673 -8.45 54.21 23.41
CA PRO A 673 -9.56 53.56 24.16
C PRO A 673 -11.06 53.81 23.78
N SER A 674 -11.96 53.09 24.50
CA SER A 674 -13.38 53.45 24.87
C SER A 674 -14.46 53.41 23.76
N CYS A 675 -15.76 53.09 24.01
CA CYS A 675 -16.66 53.20 25.18
C CYS A 675 -17.57 51.93 25.37
N LEU A 676 -17.76 51.35 26.58
CA LEU A 676 -18.88 51.57 27.57
C LEU A 676 -20.30 51.15 27.09
N ARG A 677 -21.17 50.35 27.76
CA ARG A 677 -21.31 49.65 29.10
C ARG A 677 -22.25 48.41 28.92
N GLY A 678 -22.36 47.41 29.81
CA GLY A 678 -21.60 47.03 31.01
C GLY A 678 -22.36 46.16 32.05
N GLY A 679 -21.69 45.13 32.63
CA GLY A 679 -22.06 44.39 33.86
C GLY A 679 -22.97 43.15 33.71
N PRO A 680 -22.99 42.20 34.68
CA PRO A 680 -22.16 42.07 35.90
C PRO A 680 -20.99 41.06 35.76
N ILE A 681 -20.21 40.86 36.84
CA ILE A 681 -19.04 39.97 36.91
C ILE A 681 -19.22 38.98 38.07
N PHE A 682 -18.84 37.71 37.88
CA PHE A 682 -18.59 36.75 38.96
C PHE A 682 -17.12 36.27 38.89
N HIS A 683 -16.46 36.17 40.04
CA HIS A 683 -15.11 35.63 40.16
C HIS A 683 -15.14 34.14 40.51
N VAL A 684 -14.26 33.36 39.87
CA VAL A 684 -13.79 32.07 40.37
C VAL A 684 -12.28 32.18 40.57
N SER A 685 -11.78 31.64 41.68
CA SER A 685 -10.35 31.56 41.97
C SER A 685 -9.98 30.11 42.19
N MET A 686 -9.04 29.58 41.40
CA MET A 686 -8.40 28.29 41.69
C MET A 686 -7.18 28.50 42.57
N VAL A 687 -7.04 27.66 43.59
CA VAL A 687 -5.80 27.50 44.37
C VAL A 687 -5.34 26.06 44.15
N THR A 688 -4.24 25.91 43.43
CA THR A 688 -3.64 24.58 43.18
C THR A 688 -2.73 24.20 44.34
N TYR A 689 -2.93 23.00 44.89
CA TYR A 689 -1.93 22.31 45.70
C TYR A 689 -1.46 21.05 44.95
N ILE A 690 -0.16 20.77 45.04
CA ILE A 690 0.47 19.57 44.48
C ILE A 690 0.97 18.72 45.66
N SER A 691 0.67 17.43 45.64
CA SER A 691 1.27 16.42 46.52
C SER A 691 1.26 15.05 45.83
N ASP A 692 2.29 14.26 46.11
CA ASP A 692 2.77 13.14 45.30
C ASP A 692 2.12 11.76 45.66
N PRO A 693 2.47 10.59 45.07
CA PRO A 693 1.58 10.01 44.07
C PRO A 693 1.22 8.53 44.34
N PHE A 694 0.55 8.22 45.45
CA PHE A 694 0.12 6.85 45.76
C PHE A 694 -1.32 6.74 46.29
N VAL A 695 -1.86 5.51 46.21
CA VAL A 695 -3.21 5.04 46.60
C VAL A 695 -4.31 5.29 45.56
N THR A 696 -4.83 4.19 45.02
CA THR A 696 -6.05 4.14 44.21
C THR A 696 -7.32 4.24 45.08
N ARG A 697 -8.30 5.06 44.67
CA ARG A 697 -9.73 4.66 44.52
C ARG A 697 -10.67 5.77 44.03
N HIS A 698 -11.64 5.33 43.24
CA HIS A 698 -12.88 5.98 42.77
C HIS A 698 -13.22 7.42 43.24
N THR A 699 -13.18 8.37 42.30
CA THR A 699 -13.93 9.63 42.41
C THR A 699 -15.39 9.41 42.01
N ARG A 700 -16.34 9.73 42.91
CA ARG A 700 -17.75 9.93 42.53
C ARG A 700 -17.98 11.39 42.15
N PHE A 701 -18.66 11.63 41.05
CA PHE A 701 -19.30 12.93 40.80
C PHE A 701 -20.71 12.94 41.39
N SER A 702 -21.07 14.02 42.07
CA SER A 702 -22.43 14.28 42.55
C SER A 702 -22.79 15.74 42.30
N LEU A 703 -23.63 16.00 41.29
CA LEU A 703 -24.16 17.33 41.05
C LEU A 703 -25.25 17.63 42.08
N THR A 704 -25.15 18.75 42.78
CA THR A 704 -26.20 19.22 43.72
C THR A 704 -26.76 20.54 43.21
N LEU A 705 -28.05 20.55 42.90
CA LEU A 705 -28.82 21.76 42.57
C LEU A 705 -29.69 22.12 43.78
N GLU A 706 -29.30 23.13 44.54
CA GLU A 706 -30.17 23.70 45.58
C GLU A 706 -31.16 24.68 44.96
N THR A 707 -32.41 24.25 44.81
CA THR A 707 -33.55 25.16 44.63
C THR A 707 -34.18 25.46 45.99
N HIS A 708 -34.25 26.73 46.37
CA HIS A 708 -34.97 27.17 47.57
C HIS A 708 -36.49 27.02 47.37
N ASP A 709 -37.03 25.82 47.62
CA ASP A 709 -38.09 25.59 48.63
C ASP A 709 -38.43 24.09 48.82
N LYS A 710 -39.02 23.77 49.97
CA LYS A 710 -39.19 22.40 50.53
C LYS A 710 -40.65 21.91 50.45
N PRO A 711 -40.96 20.63 50.78
CA PRO A 711 -40.36 19.40 50.25
C PRO A 711 -41.42 18.30 49.99
N LYS A 712 -41.02 17.17 49.37
CA LYS A 712 -41.44 15.83 49.83
C LYS A 712 -40.52 14.74 49.25
N ALA A 713 -40.25 13.72 50.05
CA ALA A 713 -39.35 12.61 49.72
C ALA A 713 -40.08 11.27 49.77
N VAL A 714 -39.53 10.28 49.07
CA VAL A 714 -39.74 8.85 49.34
C VAL A 714 -38.36 8.19 49.35
N THR A 715 -38.11 7.30 50.31
CA THR A 715 -36.85 6.55 50.45
C THR A 715 -37.12 5.23 51.14
N MET A 716 -36.75 4.11 50.51
CA MET A 716 -36.59 2.75 51.06
C MET A 716 -36.09 1.85 49.91
N GLY A 717 -35.28 0.81 50.12
CA GLY A 717 -34.64 0.34 51.36
C GLY A 717 -33.56 -0.73 51.06
N PHE A 718 -32.67 -0.98 52.01
CA PHE A 718 -31.51 -1.89 51.84
C PHE A 718 -31.85 -3.36 52.16
N SER A 719 -31.04 -4.30 51.65
CA SER A 719 -30.37 -5.30 52.51
C SER A 719 -29.19 -5.98 51.79
N SER A 720 -28.36 -6.68 52.56
CA SER A 720 -27.14 -7.39 52.15
C SER A 720 -27.20 -8.86 52.57
N SER A 721 -26.34 -9.74 52.04
CA SER A 721 -25.55 -10.73 52.85
C SER A 721 -24.59 -11.59 52.01
N PHE A 722 -23.51 -12.02 52.66
CA PHE A 722 -22.60 -13.11 52.23
C PHE A 722 -23.13 -14.47 52.75
N PRO A 723 -22.63 -15.62 52.24
CA PRO A 723 -21.59 -16.32 53.02
C PRO A 723 -20.49 -17.00 52.18
N LEU A 724 -19.31 -17.18 52.81
CA LEU A 724 -18.27 -18.14 52.41
C LEU A 724 -18.50 -19.49 53.12
N TRP A 725 -17.98 -20.58 52.56
CA TRP A 725 -17.49 -21.75 53.32
C TRP A 725 -16.29 -22.40 52.61
N LEU A 726 -15.53 -23.23 53.33
CA LEU A 726 -14.16 -23.68 53.01
C LEU A 726 -13.98 -25.19 53.29
N LEU A 727 -13.06 -25.84 52.56
CA LEU A 727 -12.28 -27.09 52.84
C LEU A 727 -11.77 -27.64 51.48
N ALA A 728 -10.50 -27.88 51.11
CA ALA A 728 -9.16 -27.95 51.71
C ALA A 728 -8.59 -29.38 51.94
N ALA A 729 -7.34 -29.60 51.45
CA ALA A 729 -6.41 -30.73 51.71
C ALA A 729 -6.79 -32.15 51.16
N SER A 730 -5.86 -33.05 50.81
CA SER A 730 -4.41 -32.94 50.53
C SER A 730 -3.80 -34.23 49.89
N SER A 731 -2.64 -34.08 49.23
CA SER A 731 -1.50 -35.03 49.15
C SER A 731 -1.66 -36.44 48.55
N GLY A 732 -0.83 -36.77 47.54
CA GLY A 732 -0.52 -38.13 47.08
C GLY A 732 0.77 -38.16 46.23
N LEU A 733 1.86 -38.70 46.78
CA LEU A 733 3.20 -38.85 46.16
C LEU A 733 3.52 -40.35 45.95
N VAL A 734 4.75 -40.69 45.49
CA VAL A 734 5.32 -42.07 45.40
C VAL A 734 4.81 -42.87 44.16
N HIS A 735 5.61 -43.40 43.21
CA HIS A 735 7.05 -43.73 43.14
C HIS A 735 7.59 -43.77 41.68
N ALA A 736 8.89 -44.04 41.50
CA ALA A 736 9.58 -44.39 40.24
C ALA A 736 9.95 -45.91 40.21
N SER A 737 10.57 -46.59 39.23
CA SER A 737 11.43 -46.19 38.09
C SER A 737 11.15 -47.03 36.80
N PRO A 738 12.12 -47.63 36.04
CA PRO A 738 12.42 -47.13 34.70
C PRO A 738 12.27 -48.14 33.53
N ALA A 739 12.26 -47.62 32.30
CA ALA A 739 12.52 -48.38 31.07
C ALA A 739 13.51 -47.60 30.17
N ILE A 740 14.34 -48.29 29.39
CA ILE A 740 15.49 -47.72 28.66
C ILE A 740 15.49 -48.15 27.18
N THR A 741 16.06 -47.31 26.32
CA THR A 741 16.17 -47.41 24.84
C THR A 741 14.87 -47.08 24.08
N ARG A 742 14.90 -46.42 22.91
CA ARG A 742 16.02 -46.01 22.01
C ARG A 742 16.01 -44.48 21.76
N PRO A 743 17.09 -43.89 21.21
CA PRO A 743 17.13 -42.46 20.91
C PRO A 743 16.38 -42.11 19.62
N ASP A 744 15.45 -41.15 19.69
CA ASP A 744 14.92 -40.45 18.52
C ASP A 744 15.81 -39.26 18.15
N SER A 745 16.00 -39.04 16.84
CA SER A 745 16.86 -37.97 16.29
C SER A 745 16.20 -36.59 16.26
N ASN A 746 14.94 -36.47 16.71
CA ASN A 746 14.09 -35.29 16.48
C ASN A 746 14.22 -34.20 17.57
N ASN A 747 15.39 -34.05 18.19
CA ASN A 747 15.63 -32.99 19.18
C ASN A 747 17.07 -32.44 19.12
N ILE A 748 17.52 -32.10 17.92
CA ILE A 748 18.75 -31.31 17.72
C ILE A 748 18.42 -29.82 17.59
N LEU A 749 17.34 -29.46 16.90
CA LEU A 749 16.93 -28.06 16.69
C LEU A 749 16.48 -27.37 17.99
N GLU A 750 15.54 -27.93 18.76
CA GLU A 750 15.15 -27.37 20.06
C GLU A 750 16.35 -27.21 21.02
N ARG A 751 17.25 -28.20 21.05
CA ARG A 751 18.48 -28.14 21.85
C ARG A 751 19.53 -27.15 21.33
N ALA A 752 19.54 -26.83 20.04
CA ALA A 752 20.44 -25.83 19.47
C ALA A 752 19.92 -24.42 19.76
N VAL A 753 18.63 -24.16 19.52
CA VAL A 753 18.00 -22.86 19.84
C VAL A 753 18.14 -22.57 21.35
N ALA A 754 17.89 -23.57 22.20
CA ALA A 754 18.09 -23.46 23.65
C ALA A 754 19.56 -23.39 24.10
N ALA A 755 20.54 -23.47 23.20
CA ALA A 755 21.98 -23.37 23.49
C ALA A 755 22.62 -22.04 23.05
N THR A 756 21.99 -21.29 22.13
CA THR A 756 22.42 -19.92 21.75
C THR A 756 21.62 -18.82 22.45
N SER A 757 20.51 -19.19 23.10
CA SER A 757 19.64 -18.30 23.87
C SER A 757 20.31 -17.81 25.16
N SER A 758 20.26 -16.50 25.41
CA SER A 758 20.80 -15.89 26.63
C SER A 758 20.06 -16.29 27.93
N PRO A 759 20.71 -16.17 29.11
CA PRO A 759 20.06 -16.40 30.41
C PRO A 759 18.81 -15.54 30.70
N GLY A 760 18.69 -14.39 30.03
CA GLY A 760 17.55 -13.47 30.08
C GLY A 760 16.29 -13.98 29.39
N CYS A 761 16.37 -15.07 28.61
CA CYS A 761 15.18 -15.72 28.05
C CYS A 761 14.28 -16.28 29.17
N GLY A 762 12.98 -15.96 29.08
CA GLY A 762 11.97 -16.23 30.10
C GLY A 762 12.02 -15.30 31.32
N GLN A 763 12.91 -14.31 31.38
CA GLN A 763 12.96 -13.32 32.46
C GLN A 763 12.00 -12.14 32.19
N THR A 764 11.68 -11.38 33.24
CA THR A 764 10.96 -10.11 33.11
C THR A 764 11.92 -9.03 32.60
N PRO A 765 11.66 -8.40 31.44
CA PRO A 765 12.56 -7.41 30.86
C PRO A 765 12.60 -6.10 31.66
N PHE A 766 13.71 -5.37 31.56
CA PHE A 766 13.72 -3.94 31.85
C PHE A 766 13.14 -3.15 30.67
N ALA A 767 12.64 -1.94 30.92
CA ALA A 767 12.11 -1.06 29.89
C ALA A 767 13.22 -0.31 29.12
N SER A 768 12.94 0.04 27.87
CA SER A 768 13.79 0.91 27.04
C SER A 768 14.14 2.24 27.73
N GLY A 769 15.40 2.65 27.60
CA GLY A 769 15.93 3.86 28.23
C GLY A 769 17.39 3.72 28.65
N THR A 770 17.88 4.68 29.42
CA THR A 770 19.26 4.70 29.94
C THR A 770 19.45 3.67 31.06
N GLN A 771 20.38 2.75 30.84
CA GLN A 771 20.86 1.75 31.78
C GLN A 771 22.24 2.15 32.34
N SER A 772 22.72 1.48 33.38
CA SER A 772 24.03 1.76 33.99
C SER A 772 24.68 0.50 34.56
N VAL A 773 25.98 0.33 34.32
CA VAL A 773 26.80 -0.76 34.86
C VAL A 773 28.06 -0.21 35.54
N THR A 774 28.57 -0.90 36.55
CA THR A 774 29.86 -0.58 37.18
C THR A 774 30.95 -1.46 36.60
N VAL A 775 31.92 -0.87 35.92
CA VAL A 775 33.06 -1.55 35.29
C VAL A 775 34.36 -0.82 35.60
N ASN A 776 35.43 -1.55 35.92
CA ASN A 776 36.74 -0.98 36.31
C ASN A 776 36.67 0.09 37.42
N GLY A 777 35.70 -0.04 38.35
CA GLY A 777 35.45 0.91 39.43
C GLY A 777 34.77 2.23 39.01
N LYS A 778 34.27 2.31 37.77
CA LYS A 778 33.55 3.46 37.21
C LYS A 778 32.10 3.06 36.91
N GLU A 779 31.15 3.94 37.19
CA GLU A 779 29.81 3.83 36.62
C GLU A 779 29.86 4.27 35.15
N ARG A 780 29.24 3.48 34.25
CA ARG A 780 29.16 3.73 32.81
C ARG A 780 27.72 3.57 32.35
N GLN A 781 27.26 4.45 31.46
CA GLN A 781 25.87 4.51 31.00
C GLN A 781 25.74 4.18 29.52
N PHE A 782 24.56 3.70 29.15
CA PHE A 782 24.20 3.32 27.78
C PHE A 782 22.68 3.39 27.62
N VAL A 783 22.19 3.78 26.45
CA VAL A 783 20.75 3.68 26.13
C VAL A 783 20.50 2.31 25.51
N VAL A 784 19.48 1.60 25.98
CA VAL A 784 18.96 0.38 25.34
C VAL A 784 17.57 0.68 24.77
N ARG A 785 17.35 0.34 23.49
CA ARG A 785 16.02 0.12 22.94
C ARG A 785 15.73 -1.38 22.95
N VAL A 786 14.86 -1.77 23.86
CA VAL A 786 14.11 -3.03 23.81
C VAL A 786 12.99 -2.86 22.77
N PRO A 787 12.73 -3.85 21.91
CA PRO A 787 11.62 -3.80 20.95
C PRO A 787 10.25 -3.58 21.61
N GLU A 788 9.35 -2.88 20.91
CA GLU A 788 7.98 -2.64 21.37
C GLU A 788 7.13 -3.93 21.34
N ASN A 789 7.52 -4.90 20.51
CA ASN A 789 6.93 -6.23 20.44
C ASN A 789 7.67 -7.29 21.30
N TYR A 790 8.59 -6.87 22.18
CA TYR A 790 9.55 -7.78 22.81
C TYR A 790 8.88 -8.96 23.55
N ASP A 791 9.21 -10.17 23.12
CA ASP A 791 8.86 -11.42 23.79
C ASP A 791 10.07 -12.03 24.52
N SER A 792 9.91 -12.30 25.82
CA SER A 792 10.90 -13.01 26.63
C SER A 792 11.25 -14.43 26.16
N SER A 793 10.43 -15.08 25.31
CA SER A 793 10.72 -16.42 24.78
C SER A 793 11.39 -16.43 23.40
N THR A 794 11.56 -15.26 22.77
CA THR A 794 12.10 -15.10 21.42
C THR A 794 13.52 -14.48 21.48
N PRO A 795 14.58 -15.17 21.01
CA PRO A 795 15.93 -14.61 21.01
C PRO A 795 16.11 -13.49 19.97
N TYR A 796 16.38 -12.26 20.42
CA TYR A 796 16.60 -11.09 19.55
C TYR A 796 18.07 -10.91 19.16
N LYS A 797 18.31 -10.24 18.01
CA LYS A 797 19.66 -9.74 17.66
C LYS A 797 20.09 -8.66 18.66
N LEU A 798 21.38 -8.54 18.92
CA LEU A 798 21.92 -7.48 19.80
C LEU A 798 22.92 -6.60 19.03
N ILE A 799 22.64 -5.30 18.90
CA ILE A 799 23.43 -4.38 18.06
C ILE A 799 23.96 -3.20 18.87
N PHE A 800 25.29 -3.08 18.96
CA PHE A 800 25.98 -1.99 19.65
C PHE A 800 26.40 -0.88 18.67
N ALA A 801 25.83 0.31 18.81
CA ALA A 801 26.05 1.49 17.98
C ALA A 801 26.93 2.54 18.70
N PHE A 802 28.17 2.72 18.25
CA PHE A 802 29.17 3.56 18.91
C PHE A 802 29.24 4.97 18.31
N HIS A 803 29.08 6.00 19.15
CA HIS A 803 29.11 7.41 18.75
C HIS A 803 30.50 7.89 18.30
N TRP A 804 30.54 8.97 17.52
CA TRP A 804 31.78 9.64 17.08
C TRP A 804 32.45 10.46 18.18
N VAL A 805 33.63 11.02 17.89
CA VAL A 805 34.35 11.90 18.84
C VAL A 805 33.55 13.15 19.18
N GLY A 806 33.31 13.37 20.48
CA GLY A 806 32.51 14.49 20.98
C GLY A 806 30.99 14.24 21.04
N GLY A 807 30.47 13.25 20.31
CA GLY A 807 29.06 12.84 20.40
C GLY A 807 28.73 12.04 21.66
N THR A 808 27.44 11.74 21.85
CA THR A 808 26.92 10.99 23.01
C THR A 808 26.08 9.77 22.63
N MET A 809 25.69 8.98 23.64
CA MET A 809 24.70 7.91 23.48
C MET A 809 23.34 8.46 23.00
N GLU A 810 22.92 9.64 23.45
CA GLU A 810 21.67 10.28 23.04
C GLU A 810 21.71 10.74 21.57
N ASP A 811 22.84 11.22 21.06
CA ASP A 811 22.97 11.58 19.63
C ASP A 811 22.69 10.36 18.73
N VAL A 812 23.20 9.19 19.14
CA VAL A 812 22.99 7.91 18.44
C VAL A 812 21.57 7.38 18.66
N SER A 813 21.09 7.31 19.91
CA SER A 813 19.79 6.71 20.23
C SER A 813 18.60 7.54 19.77
N SER A 814 18.76 8.86 19.63
CA SER A 814 17.73 9.75 19.08
C SER A 814 17.75 9.83 17.55
N GLY A 815 18.91 9.63 16.92
CA GLY A 815 19.11 9.90 15.48
C GLY A 815 19.17 11.38 15.12
N GLY A 816 19.26 12.28 16.09
CA GLY A 816 19.38 13.73 15.86
C GLY A 816 18.18 14.34 15.11
N THR A 817 18.45 15.09 14.04
CA THR A 817 17.40 15.78 13.26
C THR A 817 16.47 14.84 12.51
N ASP A 818 16.99 13.69 12.05
CA ASP A 818 16.26 12.71 11.24
C ASP A 818 15.49 11.70 12.13
N LYS A 819 15.65 11.80 13.46
CA LYS A 819 14.96 11.03 14.49
C LYS A 819 15.06 9.51 14.26
N GLU A 820 13.98 8.76 14.48
CA GLU A 820 13.86 7.31 14.34
C GLU A 820 14.30 6.77 12.97
N LEU A 821 14.25 7.60 11.91
CA LEU A 821 14.75 7.23 10.59
C LEU A 821 16.27 7.06 10.55
N TRP A 822 16.98 7.62 11.55
CA TRP A 822 18.42 7.58 11.72
C TRP A 822 18.90 7.10 13.11
N ALA A 823 17.98 6.85 14.06
CA ALA A 823 18.31 6.31 15.37
C ALA A 823 19.10 4.99 15.25
N TYR A 824 20.18 4.90 16.02
CA TYR A 824 21.19 3.83 15.95
C TYR A 824 21.78 3.66 14.54
N TYR A 825 22.10 4.77 13.86
CA TYR A 825 22.51 4.82 12.43
C TYR A 825 21.49 4.15 11.49
N GLY A 826 20.22 4.42 11.74
CA GLY A 826 19.09 3.85 11.01
C GLY A 826 18.75 2.40 11.38
N MET A 827 19.49 1.76 12.30
CA MET A 827 19.20 0.38 12.71
C MET A 827 17.84 0.24 13.40
N GLN A 828 17.28 1.28 14.04
CA GLN A 828 15.90 1.22 14.58
C GLN A 828 14.88 0.96 13.47
N ARG A 829 14.92 1.77 12.41
CA ARG A 829 14.08 1.60 11.22
C ARG A 829 14.38 0.32 10.44
N SER A 830 15.66 -0.09 10.37
CA SER A 830 16.06 -1.25 9.57
C SER A 830 15.78 -2.59 10.26
N ALA A 831 15.83 -2.63 11.59
CA ALA A 831 15.56 -3.84 12.35
C ALA A 831 14.07 -4.19 12.46
N ASP A 832 13.17 -3.20 12.35
CA ASP A 832 11.71 -3.37 12.39
C ASP A 832 11.28 -4.25 13.58
N GLU A 833 11.66 -3.82 14.79
CA GLU A 833 11.50 -4.54 16.06
C GLU A 833 12.25 -5.88 16.22
N THR A 834 13.01 -6.37 15.24
CA THR A 834 13.73 -7.67 15.33
C THR A 834 15.11 -7.62 16.03
N ALA A 835 15.49 -6.50 16.64
CA ALA A 835 16.77 -6.34 17.33
C ALA A 835 16.68 -5.44 18.57
N ILE A 836 17.40 -5.83 19.63
CA ILE A 836 17.73 -4.97 20.77
C ILE A 836 18.90 -4.08 20.36
N LEU A 837 18.73 -2.76 20.49
CA LEU A 837 19.71 -1.77 20.05
C LEU A 837 20.32 -1.05 21.24
N VAL A 838 21.64 -0.84 21.19
CA VAL A 838 22.42 -0.28 22.30
C VAL A 838 23.24 0.91 21.82
N ALA A 839 23.19 2.02 22.53
CA ALA A 839 24.04 3.20 22.31
C ALA A 839 24.91 3.42 23.56
N PRO A 840 26.18 2.98 23.56
CA PRO A 840 27.07 3.14 24.71
C PRO A 840 27.66 4.55 24.85
N GLN A 841 27.87 5.04 26.08
CA GLN A 841 28.56 6.31 26.33
C GLN A 841 30.08 6.12 26.53
N GLY A 842 30.86 6.76 25.67
CA GLY A 842 32.32 6.81 25.72
C GLY A 842 32.85 7.77 26.79
N LEU A 843 34.01 7.45 27.38
CA LEU A 843 34.66 8.32 28.36
C LEU A 843 35.16 9.61 27.70
N ASN A 844 34.79 10.76 28.26
CA ASN A 844 35.08 12.08 27.70
C ASN A 844 34.58 12.23 26.24
N ASN A 845 33.46 11.58 25.92
CA ASN A 845 32.87 11.48 24.57
C ASN A 845 33.86 10.90 23.53
N GLY A 846 34.64 9.88 23.92
CA GLY A 846 35.53 9.16 23.02
C GLY A 846 35.81 7.71 23.45
N TRP A 847 36.56 7.00 22.60
CA TRP A 847 36.81 5.56 22.70
C TRP A 847 38.31 5.27 22.77
N ALA A 848 38.96 5.85 23.79
CA ALA A 848 40.41 5.73 23.99
C ALA A 848 40.84 4.32 24.40
N ASN A 849 39.92 3.49 24.90
CA ASN A 849 40.10 2.06 25.20
C ASN A 849 41.41 1.73 25.94
N SER A 850 41.83 2.62 26.84
CA SER A 850 43.16 2.56 27.45
C SER A 850 43.28 1.34 28.37
N GLY A 851 44.15 0.40 28.00
CA GLY A 851 44.26 -0.89 28.67
C GLY A 851 43.04 -1.81 28.49
N GLY A 852 42.24 -1.61 27.44
CA GLY A 852 41.02 -2.38 27.17
C GLY A 852 39.79 -1.92 27.94
N GLU A 853 39.81 -0.74 28.57
CA GLU A 853 38.74 -0.31 29.48
C GLU A 853 37.37 -0.08 28.82
N ASP A 854 37.31 0.15 27.51
CA ASP A 854 36.07 0.28 26.77
C ASP A 854 35.60 -1.07 26.21
N ILE A 855 36.50 -2.01 25.90
CA ILE A 855 36.13 -3.41 25.59
C ILE A 855 35.48 -4.04 26.82
N ALA A 856 36.09 -3.88 28.00
CA ALA A 856 35.53 -4.38 29.26
C ALA A 856 34.14 -3.77 29.58
N PHE A 857 33.86 -2.55 29.12
CA PHE A 857 32.53 -1.96 29.23
C PHE A 857 31.52 -2.61 28.27
N VAL A 858 31.94 -3.00 27.05
CA VAL A 858 31.10 -3.77 26.12
C VAL A 858 30.78 -5.15 26.67
N ASP A 859 31.77 -5.84 27.26
CA ASP A 859 31.56 -7.11 27.96
C ASP A 859 30.49 -6.98 29.07
N ALA A 860 30.62 -5.94 29.91
CA ALA A 860 29.70 -5.69 31.02
C ALA A 860 28.28 -5.26 30.57
N MET A 861 28.16 -4.56 29.43
CA MET A 861 26.84 -4.27 28.83
C MET A 861 26.19 -5.55 28.27
N ALA A 862 26.97 -6.40 27.58
CA ALA A 862 26.47 -7.67 27.06
C ALA A 862 25.98 -8.57 28.21
N GLU A 863 26.77 -8.73 29.28
CA GLU A 863 26.38 -9.51 30.47
C GLU A 863 25.10 -8.96 31.13
N TYR A 864 24.98 -7.63 31.30
CA TYR A 864 23.79 -7.00 31.87
C TYR A 864 22.53 -7.19 31.02
N ILE A 865 22.66 -7.01 29.69
CA ILE A 865 21.55 -7.16 28.75
C ILE A 865 21.13 -8.63 28.67
N GLU A 866 22.09 -9.54 28.50
CA GLU A 866 21.85 -10.98 28.32
C GLU A 866 21.42 -11.69 29.61
N GLY A 867 21.63 -11.08 30.78
CA GLY A 867 21.06 -11.53 32.04
C GLY A 867 19.58 -11.21 32.24
N ALA A 868 19.00 -10.28 31.45
CA ALA A 868 17.64 -9.76 31.66
C ALA A 868 16.75 -9.78 30.40
N LEU A 869 17.34 -9.80 29.20
CA LEU A 869 16.65 -9.85 27.91
C LEU A 869 17.04 -11.11 27.12
N CYS A 870 16.10 -11.62 26.33
CA CYS A 870 16.29 -12.77 25.46
C CYS A 870 17.03 -12.35 24.18
N VAL A 871 18.26 -12.81 24.05
CA VAL A 871 19.22 -12.47 22.99
C VAL A 871 19.71 -13.77 22.38
N ASP A 872 19.82 -13.81 21.06
CA ASP A 872 20.61 -14.83 20.37
C ASP A 872 22.09 -14.45 20.45
N GLN A 873 22.85 -15.19 21.27
CA GLN A 873 24.26 -14.93 21.52
C GLN A 873 25.13 -15.19 20.27
N GLU A 874 24.62 -15.90 19.25
CA GLU A 874 25.25 -16.04 17.92
C GLU A 874 24.89 -14.89 16.96
N GLN A 875 24.09 -13.90 17.38
CA GLN A 875 23.69 -12.74 16.56
C GLN A 875 23.93 -11.39 17.26
N ARG A 876 25.13 -11.23 17.85
CA ARG A 876 25.67 -9.93 18.26
C ARG A 876 26.35 -9.21 17.10
N PHE A 877 26.13 -7.91 16.97
CA PHE A 877 26.75 -7.06 15.95
C PHE A 877 27.23 -5.72 16.53
N SER A 878 28.21 -5.10 15.86
CA SER A 878 28.66 -3.75 16.19
C SER A 878 28.70 -2.84 14.97
N ILE A 879 28.25 -1.61 15.14
CA ILE A 879 28.26 -0.54 14.15
C ILE A 879 28.85 0.73 14.78
N GLY A 880 29.61 1.51 14.03
CA GLY A 880 30.12 2.78 14.52
C GLY A 880 30.59 3.70 13.39
N PHE A 881 30.66 5.00 13.71
CA PHE A 881 31.20 6.03 12.82
C PHE A 881 32.43 6.73 13.45
N SER A 882 33.45 7.02 12.64
CA SER A 882 34.63 7.79 13.07
C SER A 882 35.35 7.14 14.27
N TYR A 883 35.43 7.82 15.43
CA TYR A 883 35.99 7.23 16.64
C TYR A 883 35.17 6.01 17.13
N GLY A 884 33.85 6.01 16.94
CA GLY A 884 33.01 4.84 17.21
C GLY A 884 33.28 3.68 16.26
N ALA A 885 33.56 3.96 14.97
CA ALA A 885 34.01 2.94 14.01
C ALA A 885 35.38 2.35 14.41
N SER A 886 36.23 3.16 15.05
CA SER A 886 37.50 2.72 15.61
C SER A 886 37.30 1.78 16.81
N MET A 887 36.27 2.01 17.62
CA MET A 887 35.86 1.10 18.69
C MET A 887 35.28 -0.22 18.15
N THR A 888 34.41 -0.14 17.14
CA THR A 888 33.90 -1.31 16.41
C THR A 888 35.03 -2.14 15.79
N TYR A 889 36.09 -1.49 15.26
CA TYR A 889 37.30 -2.18 14.80
C TYR A 889 38.08 -2.84 15.94
N ALA A 890 38.21 -2.18 17.10
CA ALA A 890 38.87 -2.78 18.27
C ALA A 890 38.11 -4.01 18.79
N LEU A 891 36.77 -4.00 18.78
CA LEU A 891 35.94 -5.19 19.05
C LEU A 891 36.17 -6.29 18.01
N ALA A 892 36.21 -5.96 16.73
CA ALA A 892 36.53 -6.91 15.65
C ALA A 892 37.91 -7.59 15.84
N CYS A 893 38.86 -6.91 16.51
CA CYS A 893 40.17 -7.48 16.83
C CYS A 893 40.18 -8.32 18.12
N ALA A 894 39.44 -7.91 19.16
CA ALA A 894 39.57 -8.47 20.52
C ALA A 894 38.40 -9.39 20.94
N ARG A 895 37.30 -9.40 20.19
CA ARG A 895 36.02 -10.09 20.46
C ARG A 895 35.46 -10.76 19.20
N ALA A 896 36.34 -11.21 18.30
CA ALA A 896 35.98 -11.82 17.01
C ALA A 896 35.11 -13.09 17.15
N SER A 897 35.21 -13.81 18.27
CA SER A 897 34.36 -14.95 18.62
C SER A 897 32.96 -14.56 19.09
N ASP A 898 32.79 -13.34 19.58
CA ASP A 898 31.62 -12.94 20.37
C ASP A 898 30.64 -12.09 19.55
N PHE A 899 31.08 -11.58 18.39
CA PHE A 899 30.32 -10.82 17.41
C PHE A 899 30.22 -11.58 16.08
N LYS A 900 29.01 -11.79 15.56
CA LYS A 900 28.80 -12.38 14.22
C LYS A 900 29.34 -11.46 13.12
N GLY A 901 29.23 -10.13 13.29
CA GLY A 901 29.77 -9.19 12.32
C GLY A 901 29.85 -7.73 12.80
N VAL A 902 30.61 -6.94 12.04
CA VAL A 902 30.90 -5.54 12.34
C VAL A 902 30.74 -4.63 11.12
N ALA A 903 30.33 -3.38 11.35
CA ALA A 903 30.18 -2.33 10.34
C ALA A 903 30.96 -1.06 10.74
N VAL A 904 32.07 -0.81 10.05
CA VAL A 904 33.04 0.27 10.33
C VAL A 904 32.85 1.39 9.30
N ILE A 905 32.26 2.52 9.73
CA ILE A 905 31.98 3.67 8.86
C ILE A 905 33.03 4.77 9.08
N ALA A 906 33.82 5.08 8.04
CA ALA A 906 34.88 6.09 8.07
C ALA A 906 35.86 5.93 9.27
N GLY A 907 36.34 4.71 9.48
CA GLY A 907 37.12 4.32 10.67
C GLY A 907 38.65 4.46 10.51
N GLY A 908 39.35 4.38 11.65
CA GLY A 908 40.81 4.29 11.73
C GLY A 908 41.24 3.50 12.96
N GLN A 909 42.53 3.17 13.10
CA GLN A 909 43.04 2.39 14.24
C GLN A 909 43.29 3.28 15.48
N LEU A 910 42.25 3.96 15.98
CA LEU A 910 42.35 4.87 17.12
C LEU A 910 42.19 4.17 18.49
N SER A 911 41.41 3.10 18.56
CA SER A 911 41.01 2.43 19.81
C SER A 911 41.79 1.13 20.10
N GLY A 912 42.92 0.93 19.45
CA GLY A 912 43.71 -0.32 19.52
C GLY A 912 43.21 -1.43 18.58
N CYS A 913 43.88 -2.58 18.63
CA CYS A 913 43.52 -3.81 17.90
C CYS A 913 44.29 -5.00 18.49
N ASP A 914 44.13 -5.22 19.80
CA ASP A 914 44.82 -6.32 20.49
C ASP A 914 44.15 -7.66 20.15
N GLY A 915 44.95 -8.70 19.90
CA GLY A 915 44.49 -10.03 19.48
C GLY A 915 44.27 -10.21 17.96
N GLY A 916 43.82 -9.17 17.26
CA GLY A 916 43.16 -9.20 15.93
C GLY A 916 43.84 -9.94 14.77
N ASN A 917 43.86 -11.27 14.82
CA ASN A 917 44.18 -12.19 13.72
C ASN A 917 43.04 -13.18 13.43
N ASP A 918 42.06 -13.30 14.34
CA ASP A 918 40.89 -14.16 14.18
C ASP A 918 39.89 -13.56 13.16
N PRO A 919 39.05 -14.41 12.53
CA PRO A 919 38.07 -13.97 11.53
C PRO A 919 36.76 -13.48 12.17
N VAL A 920 36.16 -12.45 11.57
CA VAL A 920 34.83 -11.91 11.92
C VAL A 920 34.22 -11.27 10.67
N ALA A 921 32.91 -11.37 10.43
CA ALA A 921 32.30 -10.77 9.25
C ALA A 921 32.49 -9.24 9.26
N TYR A 922 33.15 -8.69 8.24
CA TYR A 922 33.60 -7.29 8.23
C TYR A 922 33.01 -6.48 7.08
N LEU A 923 32.25 -5.44 7.39
CA LEU A 923 31.81 -4.41 6.45
C LEU A 923 32.55 -3.09 6.73
N GLY A 924 33.33 -2.61 5.77
CA GLY A 924 33.94 -1.28 5.80
C GLY A 924 33.24 -0.32 4.81
N ILE A 925 32.91 0.88 5.25
CA ILE A 925 32.30 1.93 4.42
C ILE A 925 33.13 3.21 4.56
N HIS A 926 33.58 3.82 3.46
CA HIS A 926 34.51 4.96 3.53
C HIS A 926 34.41 5.95 2.36
N GLY A 927 34.50 7.24 2.66
CA GLY A 927 34.51 8.31 1.66
C GLY A 927 35.89 8.49 1.00
N ILE A 928 35.96 8.49 -0.34
CA ILE A 928 37.22 8.68 -1.08
C ILE A 928 37.87 10.05 -0.84
N SER A 929 37.09 11.03 -0.38
CA SER A 929 37.54 12.39 -0.06
C SER A 929 37.56 12.69 1.45
N ASP A 930 37.58 11.65 2.28
CA ASP A 930 37.75 11.79 3.73
C ASP A 930 39.11 12.45 4.06
N GLY A 931 39.02 13.68 4.60
CA GLY A 931 40.14 14.49 5.05
C GLY A 931 40.41 14.41 6.56
N THR A 932 39.63 13.62 7.32
CA THR A 932 39.75 13.46 8.78
C THR A 932 40.42 12.13 9.11
N LEU A 933 39.89 11.02 8.58
CA LEU A 933 40.48 9.69 8.64
C LEU A 933 40.59 9.18 7.21
N ASN A 934 41.74 9.42 6.56
CA ASN A 934 41.87 9.18 5.13
C ASN A 934 41.57 7.72 4.74
N ILE A 935 40.94 7.52 3.58
CA ILE A 935 40.52 6.21 3.06
C ILE A 935 41.65 5.17 3.00
N ALA A 936 42.92 5.58 2.89
CA ALA A 936 44.05 4.65 3.02
C ALA A 936 44.03 3.88 4.35
N GLY A 937 43.71 4.54 5.47
CA GLY A 937 43.52 3.88 6.77
C GLY A 937 42.32 2.93 6.78
N GLY A 938 41.20 3.32 6.18
CA GLY A 938 40.04 2.44 6.01
C GLY A 938 40.35 1.18 5.20
N ARG A 939 41.18 1.30 4.14
CA ARG A 939 41.72 0.16 3.38
C ARG A 939 42.63 -0.72 4.25
N GLU A 940 43.50 -0.15 5.08
CA GLU A 940 44.32 -0.93 6.03
C GLU A 940 43.45 -1.69 7.05
N LEU A 941 42.34 -1.10 7.53
CA LEU A 941 41.38 -1.78 8.39
C LEU A 941 40.72 -2.97 7.67
N ARG A 942 40.22 -2.74 6.46
CA ARG A 942 39.63 -3.76 5.58
C ARG A 942 40.61 -4.89 5.27
N ASP A 943 41.84 -4.56 4.87
CA ASP A 943 42.83 -5.52 4.38
C ASP A 943 43.32 -6.47 5.49
N ARG A 944 43.23 -6.06 6.77
CA ARG A 944 43.34 -7.00 7.90
C ARG A 944 42.29 -8.09 7.82
N PHE A 945 41.02 -7.77 7.64
CA PHE A 945 39.95 -8.78 7.65
C PHE A 945 39.84 -9.55 6.33
N VAL A 946 40.20 -8.95 5.18
CA VAL A 946 40.47 -9.71 3.94
C VAL A 946 41.48 -10.83 4.21
N LYS A 947 42.56 -10.55 4.95
CA LYS A 947 43.57 -11.53 5.34
C LYS A 947 43.08 -12.51 6.42
N ASN A 948 42.52 -12.03 7.54
CA ASN A 948 42.10 -12.87 8.67
C ASN A 948 41.00 -13.85 8.24
N ASN A 949 40.04 -13.40 7.44
CA ASN A 949 38.93 -14.21 6.94
C ASN A 949 39.34 -15.09 5.73
N GLY A 950 40.61 -15.11 5.34
CA GLY A 950 41.13 -15.96 4.25
C GLY A 950 40.67 -15.58 2.84
N CYS A 951 40.13 -14.38 2.64
CA CYS A 951 39.57 -13.93 1.37
C CYS A 951 40.62 -13.80 0.25
N ALA A 952 40.17 -13.92 -1.00
CA ALA A 952 40.99 -13.67 -2.17
C ALA A 952 41.32 -12.16 -2.30
N ALA A 953 42.61 -11.84 -2.33
CA ALA A 953 43.08 -10.47 -2.53
C ALA A 953 42.54 -9.91 -3.86
N THR A 954 41.69 -8.89 -3.75
CA THR A 954 40.95 -8.26 -4.85
C THR A 954 41.22 -6.77 -4.82
N ASP A 955 41.56 -6.18 -5.97
CA ASP A 955 41.68 -4.73 -6.12
C ASP A 955 40.27 -4.14 -6.17
N ALA A 956 39.83 -3.54 -5.06
CA ALA A 956 38.46 -3.07 -4.90
C ALA A 956 38.28 -1.69 -5.54
N PRO A 957 37.49 -1.57 -6.63
CA PRO A 957 37.31 -0.31 -7.34
C PRO A 957 36.60 0.73 -6.47
N GLU A 958 37.00 1.99 -6.64
CA GLU A 958 36.44 3.16 -5.94
C GLU A 958 35.80 4.13 -6.95
N PRO A 959 34.76 4.88 -6.55
CA PRO A 959 34.14 5.88 -7.42
C PRO A 959 35.12 7.00 -7.79
N SER A 960 34.86 7.67 -8.92
CA SER A 960 35.64 8.83 -9.33
C SER A 960 35.17 10.09 -8.58
N GLN A 961 36.12 10.94 -8.15
CA GLN A 961 35.77 12.17 -7.44
C GLN A 961 34.82 13.06 -8.25
N GLY A 962 33.67 13.41 -7.68
CA GLY A 962 32.59 14.13 -8.34
C GLY A 962 31.60 13.27 -9.14
N SER A 963 31.61 11.94 -9.01
CA SER A 963 30.57 11.07 -9.57
C SER A 963 29.25 11.16 -8.80
N GLY A 964 29.29 11.44 -7.50
CA GLY A 964 28.15 11.41 -6.59
C GLY A 964 27.57 10.01 -6.35
N THR A 965 28.40 8.96 -6.43
CA THR A 965 27.99 7.55 -6.32
C THR A 965 28.87 6.77 -5.34
N HIS A 966 28.41 5.59 -4.93
CA HIS A 966 29.25 4.58 -4.26
C HIS A 966 29.59 3.39 -5.17
N ILE A 967 30.59 2.61 -4.76
CA ILE A 967 30.92 1.28 -5.33
C ILE A 967 31.08 0.30 -4.18
N LYS A 968 30.28 -0.77 -4.24
CA LYS A 968 30.34 -1.92 -3.32
C LYS A 968 31.18 -3.05 -3.94
N THR A 969 32.10 -3.59 -3.15
CA THR A 969 32.93 -4.75 -3.47
C THR A 969 32.75 -5.81 -2.40
N GLU A 970 32.25 -6.98 -2.79
CA GLU A 970 32.15 -8.16 -1.93
C GLU A 970 33.34 -9.08 -2.23
N TYR A 971 34.14 -9.42 -1.21
CA TYR A 971 35.35 -10.22 -1.39
C TYR A 971 35.00 -11.71 -1.52
N THR A 972 35.60 -12.36 -2.50
CA THR A 972 35.36 -13.79 -2.79
C THR A 972 36.39 -14.68 -2.09
N GLY A 973 36.08 -15.97 -1.95
CA GLY A 973 37.00 -16.96 -1.36
C GLY A 973 37.20 -16.88 0.15
N CYS A 974 36.50 -15.98 0.85
CA CYS A 974 36.51 -15.90 2.31
C CYS A 974 36.04 -17.21 2.96
N GLN A 975 36.47 -17.44 4.20
CA GLN A 975 35.98 -18.54 5.05
C GLN A 975 34.46 -18.40 5.26
N ALA A 976 33.74 -19.53 5.20
CA ALA A 976 32.29 -19.55 5.40
C ALA A 976 31.92 -19.00 6.78
N GLY A 977 30.88 -18.16 6.83
CA GLY A 977 30.48 -17.39 8.02
C GLY A 977 31.20 -16.04 8.19
N TYR A 978 32.26 -15.77 7.43
CA TYR A 978 33.12 -14.59 7.62
C TYR A 978 33.29 -13.75 6.33
N PRO A 979 32.21 -13.25 5.70
CA PRO A 979 32.31 -12.39 4.52
C PRO A 979 33.05 -11.08 4.82
N VAL A 980 33.67 -10.51 3.79
CA VAL A 980 34.26 -9.16 3.84
C VAL A 980 33.68 -8.32 2.71
N THR A 981 33.15 -7.14 3.07
CA THR A 981 32.52 -6.21 2.14
C THR A 981 33.13 -4.82 2.31
N TRP A 982 33.38 -4.15 1.20
CA TRP A 982 33.94 -2.80 1.16
C TRP A 982 33.07 -1.89 0.31
N ILE A 983 32.69 -0.72 0.84
CA ILE A 983 31.91 0.28 0.11
C ILE A 983 32.67 1.61 0.11
N ALA A 984 33.23 1.98 -1.03
CA ALA A 984 33.85 3.29 -1.23
C ALA A 984 32.81 4.25 -1.84
N HIS A 985 32.72 5.48 -1.32
CA HIS A 985 31.76 6.48 -1.82
C HIS A 985 32.39 7.83 -2.16
N ASP A 986 31.82 8.53 -3.14
CA ASP A 986 32.21 9.90 -3.48
C ASP A 986 31.67 10.91 -2.45
N GLY A 987 32.30 10.92 -1.27
CA GLY A 987 31.95 11.79 -0.15
C GLY A 987 33.09 11.97 0.86
N GLY A 988 32.80 12.75 1.91
CA GLY A 988 33.73 13.08 2.99
C GLY A 988 33.58 12.20 4.24
N HIS A 989 33.97 12.75 5.39
CA HIS A 989 33.97 12.07 6.69
C HIS A 989 32.59 12.09 7.36
N TRP A 990 31.65 11.25 6.89
CA TRP A 990 30.25 11.32 7.33
C TRP A 990 29.58 9.94 7.44
N PRO A 991 28.60 9.75 8.34
CA PRO A 991 27.98 8.44 8.57
C PRO A 991 26.81 8.13 7.63
N GLY A 992 26.12 9.16 7.13
CA GLY A 992 24.87 9.05 6.37
C GLY A 992 25.05 9.33 4.88
N ALA A 993 25.94 8.58 4.23
CA ALA A 993 26.25 8.75 2.82
C ALA A 993 25.01 8.53 1.92
N VAL A 994 24.89 9.35 0.88
CA VAL A 994 23.82 9.32 -0.12
C VAL A 994 24.43 9.37 -1.52
N ASP A 995 23.72 8.82 -2.50
CA ASP A 995 24.06 9.03 -3.92
C ASP A 995 23.29 10.25 -4.45
N HIS A 996 24.00 11.14 -5.15
CA HIS A 996 23.47 12.34 -5.81
C HIS A 996 22.57 13.26 -4.95
N GLY A 997 22.96 13.59 -3.71
CA GLY A 997 22.20 14.52 -2.87
C GLY A 997 23.01 15.19 -1.75
N PRO A 998 22.39 16.12 -0.99
CA PRO A 998 22.91 16.51 0.32
C PRO A 998 22.75 15.35 1.32
N GLU A 999 23.69 15.21 2.24
CA GLU A 999 23.69 14.17 3.26
C GLU A 999 22.44 14.22 4.14
N SER A 1000 21.86 13.05 4.42
CA SER A 1000 20.71 12.86 5.29
C SER A 1000 20.66 11.40 5.71
N GLY A 1001 20.49 11.16 7.02
CA GLY A 1001 20.35 9.81 7.55
C GLY A 1001 19.08 9.11 7.04
N ALA A 1002 17.97 9.84 6.98
CA ALA A 1002 16.69 9.34 6.47
C ALA A 1002 16.77 8.84 5.01
N ASN A 1003 17.61 9.49 4.18
CA ASN A 1003 17.78 9.17 2.76
C ASN A 1003 19.04 8.32 2.46
N SER A 1004 19.84 8.00 3.48
CA SER A 1004 21.09 7.25 3.31
C SER A 1004 20.86 5.81 2.87
N TRP A 1005 21.73 5.31 2.00
CA TRP A 1005 21.80 3.88 1.65
C TRP A 1005 22.52 3.03 2.71
N VAL A 1006 23.32 3.66 3.57
CA VAL A 1006 24.17 2.99 4.58
C VAL A 1006 23.40 2.01 5.49
N PRO A 1007 22.22 2.34 6.05
CA PRO A 1007 21.49 1.40 6.91
C PRO A 1007 20.98 0.17 6.16
N GLY A 1008 20.66 0.30 4.87
CA GLY A 1008 20.20 -0.81 4.03
C GLY A 1008 21.33 -1.82 3.78
N GLU A 1009 22.53 -1.32 3.45
CA GLU A 1009 23.71 -2.17 3.25
C GLU A 1009 24.16 -2.85 4.55
N ILE A 1010 24.18 -2.12 5.68
CA ILE A 1010 24.58 -2.71 6.97
C ILE A 1010 23.55 -3.75 7.45
N TRP A 1011 22.25 -3.46 7.35
CA TRP A 1011 21.23 -4.45 7.71
C TRP A 1011 21.25 -5.66 6.79
N SER A 1012 21.45 -5.47 5.48
CA SER A 1012 21.64 -6.57 4.52
C SER A 1012 22.91 -7.37 4.79
N PHE A 1013 23.91 -6.80 5.46
CA PHE A 1013 25.13 -7.51 5.87
C PHE A 1013 24.90 -8.32 7.15
N PHE A 1014 24.33 -7.72 8.20
CA PHE A 1014 24.02 -8.40 9.45
C PHE A 1014 22.95 -9.51 9.32
N THR A 1015 22.08 -9.45 8.30
CA THR A 1015 21.04 -10.46 8.04
C THR A 1015 21.43 -11.53 7.01
N GLN A 1016 22.69 -11.57 6.56
CA GLN A 1016 23.20 -12.72 5.81
C GLN A 1016 23.28 -13.97 6.70
N GLY A 1017 22.86 -15.10 6.13
CA GLY A 1017 22.75 -16.40 6.80
C GLY A 1017 24.11 -17.04 7.00
#